data_AF-A0A935FPT3-F1
#
_entry.id   AF-A0A935FPT3-F1
#
_cell.length_a   1.000
_cell.length_b   1.000
_cell.length_c   1.000
_cell.angle_alpha   90.00
_cell.angle_beta   90.00
_cell.angle_gamma   90.00
#
_symmetry.space_group_name_H-M   'P 1'
#
loop_
_entity.id
_entity.type
_entity.pdbx_description
1 polymer ?
#
loop_
_entity_poly.entity_id
_entity_poly.type
_entity_poly.pdbx_seq_one_letter_code
_entity_poly.pdbx_strand_id
1 'polypeptide(L)'
;MNSLIKNISGISIFTIVVTATLGMLLSNLTKKSSYDDSGSISVESIRSTVSIYSNDYGVPFIYSENEDDMYFAMGYMHARDRLWQMDLYRRVAEGRLSEILGKDMVEYDVLFRTLGIDKSSSGIYHTLSPETKQILSAYTTGVNFFIEKNKSRLPLEFDVLNYKPDMWTPENSVMIVRLMAWELSLSWYTDVMFGEIVKKFGAEGSADFFPSFPEDGPFIVKSATDNSKKDTSERKDKAATDESQKKNNAVTGDLAGGFFDLSKKFKSFFSSEAIHVGSNSWVVSGERTENRKPMLANDPHLALQSPSKWYEASFYNGQRRMSVSGFTLPGAPGVAIGHNGAVSWGMTNLMCDDADFYLLKRDSADKNKYVFRDQRVVLDSTIEAIKIKDSSDDYIFTAYKTKLGPVVSGLGRTGFINNQSFTTTPADEILTFRWTGFEPSDEILALYKINFAQGKDQFTEGLKTFGSPGLNFVYADTSGNIAYHAAGLVPVRSADGDNSALYPSGPGIEWKGFVPFNELPAEMNPKQGYIVTANNKPQSNFNHYISNLYEPHYRAKRIEEILTQSPVVTVEEMKMIQRDVYSIQAQEFCAHLFRAFGDSASWAGDIKSYLGLLSEWDYEFRTTSSAASLFAMFEAKLYENLYFAPLGEQLFENYLFLKNIPVRNTSKILNQSSSLFFKTEQEKDQLVRKSFYDALSALIGKHGAEPINWQWGDLHKITFKHPLGVVPSFTSMLNTGPFKISGNGTTVNNLEYSFSAALKTVSFEAYLGPSMRMIVDLSTPDMHYSILAGGQSGQPLQENYSNQARLWLNGDYKIVSNKFDDLLNESLSLFTMEPIQ
;
A
#
# COMPACT_ATOMS: atom_id res chain seq x y z
N MET A 1 -53.39 39.31 10.51
CA MET A 1 -52.94 38.55 11.69
C MET A 1 -53.16 37.04 11.57
N ASN A 2 -54.32 36.56 11.10
CA ASN A 2 -54.62 35.11 11.02
C ASN A 2 -53.76 34.29 10.04
N SER A 3 -53.33 34.84 8.90
CA SER A 3 -52.51 34.10 7.93
C SER A 3 -51.08 33.85 8.43
N LEU A 4 -50.48 34.83 9.10
CA LEU A 4 -49.12 34.74 9.63
C LEU A 4 -49.03 33.68 10.74
N ILE A 5 -49.98 33.66 11.68
CA ILE A 5 -50.05 32.65 12.75
C ILE A 5 -50.26 31.26 12.15
N LYS A 6 -51.14 31.12 11.15
CA LYS A 6 -51.40 29.84 10.48
C LYS A 6 -50.17 29.31 9.72
N ASN A 7 -49.41 30.20 9.08
CA ASN A 7 -48.16 29.85 8.41
C ASN A 7 -47.06 29.48 9.40
N ILE A 8 -46.90 30.23 10.50
CA ILE A 8 -45.92 29.92 11.55
C ILE A 8 -46.25 28.58 12.21
N SER A 9 -47.52 28.31 12.52
CA SER A 9 -47.95 27.01 13.06
C SER A 9 -47.74 25.87 12.07
N GLY A 10 -48.03 26.09 10.78
CA GLY A 10 -47.79 25.10 9.73
C GLY A 10 -46.31 24.75 9.57
N ILE A 11 -45.44 25.78 9.54
CA ILE A 11 -43.97 25.60 9.49
C ILE A 11 -43.48 24.88 10.75
N SER A 12 -44.00 25.23 11.93
CA SER A 12 -43.61 24.61 13.19
C SER A 12 -43.99 23.13 13.24
N ILE A 13 -45.23 22.79 12.84
CA ILE A 13 -45.70 21.39 12.76
C ILE A 13 -44.88 20.61 11.73
N PHE A 14 -44.66 21.16 10.54
CA PHE A 14 -43.84 20.54 9.51
C PHE A 14 -42.41 20.28 10.01
N THR A 15 -41.80 21.25 10.67
CA THR A 15 -40.45 21.13 11.25
C THR A 15 -40.40 20.05 12.32
N ILE A 16 -41.41 19.98 13.22
CA ILE A 16 -41.51 18.94 14.24
C ILE A 16 -41.64 17.55 13.61
N VAL A 17 -42.51 17.39 12.61
CA VAL A 17 -42.73 16.10 11.94
C VAL A 17 -41.46 15.66 11.18
N VAL A 18 -40.82 16.57 10.45
CA VAL A 18 -39.56 16.28 9.74
C VAL A 18 -38.45 15.91 10.73
N THR A 19 -38.31 16.66 11.82
CA THR A 19 -37.30 16.39 12.87
C THR A 19 -37.57 15.05 13.55
N ALA A 20 -38.81 14.74 13.88
CA ALA A 20 -39.19 13.46 14.49
C ALA A 20 -38.94 12.29 13.52
N THR A 21 -39.27 12.46 12.23
CA THR A 21 -39.05 11.44 11.20
C THR A 21 -37.56 11.19 10.97
N LEU A 22 -36.76 12.26 10.84
CA LEU A 22 -35.30 12.17 10.74
C LEU A 22 -34.69 11.54 11.99
N GLY A 23 -35.16 11.93 13.18
CA GLY A 23 -34.73 11.36 14.45
C GLY A 23 -35.03 9.86 14.57
N MET A 24 -36.23 9.43 14.14
CA MET A 24 -36.59 8.00 14.07
C MET A 24 -35.74 7.25 13.05
N LEU A 25 -35.48 7.83 11.88
CA LEU A 25 -34.66 7.22 10.84
C LEU A 25 -33.20 7.07 11.31
N LEU A 26 -32.59 8.12 11.85
CA LEU A 26 -31.25 8.09 12.45
C LEU A 26 -31.17 7.09 13.62
N SER A 27 -32.19 7.04 14.49
CA SER A 27 -32.25 6.06 15.58
C SER A 27 -32.34 4.62 15.08
N ASN A 28 -33.08 4.37 14.00
CA ASN A 28 -33.16 3.04 13.41
C ASN A 28 -31.85 2.64 12.71
N LEU A 29 -31.20 3.57 12.00
CA LEU A 29 -29.90 3.33 11.36
C LEU A 29 -28.81 3.03 12.41
N THR A 30 -28.72 3.85 13.46
CA THR A 30 -27.78 3.62 14.58
C THR A 30 -28.03 2.27 15.27
N LYS A 31 -29.28 1.90 15.55
CA LYS A 31 -29.60 0.59 16.16
C LYS A 31 -29.25 -0.60 15.27
N LYS A 32 -29.38 -0.47 13.94
CA LYS A 32 -29.02 -1.52 13.00
C LYS A 32 -27.51 -1.75 12.93
N SER A 33 -26.72 -0.70 13.07
CA SER A 33 -25.25 -0.75 12.96
C SER A 33 -24.52 -0.76 14.31
N SER A 34 -25.22 -0.78 15.43
CA SER A 34 -24.64 -0.95 16.77
C SER A 34 -24.69 -2.43 17.14
N TYR A 35 -23.57 -3.00 17.58
CA TYR A 35 -23.50 -4.36 18.10
C TYR A 35 -23.20 -4.33 19.59
N ASP A 36 -23.62 -5.34 20.34
CA ASP A 36 -23.39 -5.36 21.78
C ASP A 36 -21.91 -5.71 22.04
N ASP A 37 -21.22 -4.82 22.76
CA ASP A 37 -19.83 -5.03 23.21
C ASP A 37 -19.75 -5.73 24.58
N SER A 38 -20.91 -6.06 25.16
CA SER A 38 -21.01 -6.76 26.43
C SER A 38 -22.13 -7.79 26.47
N GLY A 39 -22.05 -8.74 27.40
CA GLY A 39 -23.04 -9.81 27.59
C GLY A 39 -22.53 -11.16 27.13
N SER A 40 -23.44 -12.09 26.84
CA SER A 40 -23.08 -13.41 26.33
C SER A 40 -23.97 -13.91 25.21
N ILE A 41 -23.41 -14.77 24.36
CA ILE A 41 -24.12 -15.49 23.29
C ILE A 41 -23.78 -16.98 23.36
N SER A 42 -24.74 -17.83 23.01
CA SER A 42 -24.51 -19.26 22.87
C SER A 42 -24.11 -19.63 21.43
N VAL A 43 -23.07 -20.45 21.30
CA VAL A 43 -22.43 -20.80 20.03
C VAL A 43 -22.21 -22.31 19.95
N GLU A 44 -22.78 -22.96 18.93
CA GLU A 44 -22.68 -24.42 18.76
C GLU A 44 -21.31 -24.88 18.28
N SER A 45 -20.57 -24.02 17.59
CA SER A 45 -19.33 -24.37 16.88
C SER A 45 -18.05 -24.19 17.69
N ILE A 46 -18.15 -23.72 18.95
CA ILE A 46 -16.99 -23.56 19.84
C ILE A 46 -16.94 -24.67 20.89
N ARG A 47 -15.74 -25.01 21.36
CA ARG A 47 -15.52 -26.10 22.33
C ARG A 47 -15.40 -25.60 23.77
N SER A 48 -14.98 -24.36 23.93
CA SER A 48 -14.74 -23.71 25.22
C SER A 48 -15.27 -22.29 25.20
N THR A 49 -15.52 -21.74 26.39
CA THR A 49 -15.93 -20.35 26.51
C THR A 49 -14.83 -19.43 26.01
N VAL A 50 -15.20 -18.48 25.14
CA VAL A 50 -14.32 -17.39 24.68
C VAL A 50 -14.73 -16.10 25.35
N SER A 51 -13.78 -15.39 25.96
CA SER A 51 -14.00 -14.09 26.58
C SER A 51 -13.34 -13.00 25.73
N ILE A 52 -14.10 -11.97 25.37
CA ILE A 52 -13.65 -10.85 24.54
C ILE A 52 -13.82 -9.56 25.34
N TYR A 53 -12.69 -8.95 25.68
CA TYR A 53 -12.67 -7.63 26.31
C TYR A 53 -12.46 -6.59 25.22
N SER A 54 -13.12 -5.44 25.30
CA SER A 54 -12.91 -4.32 24.38
C SER A 54 -12.58 -3.05 25.15
N ASN A 55 -11.54 -2.34 24.71
CA ASN A 55 -11.20 -1.02 25.25
C ASN A 55 -11.96 0.12 24.54
N ASP A 56 -11.77 1.35 25.02
CA ASP A 56 -12.42 2.56 24.50
C ASP A 56 -12.10 2.87 23.02
N TYR A 57 -11.08 2.22 22.45
CA TYR A 57 -10.72 2.32 21.03
C TYR A 57 -11.30 1.19 20.17
N GLY A 58 -12.06 0.26 20.78
CA GLY A 58 -12.65 -0.91 20.13
C GLY A 58 -11.69 -2.05 19.87
N VAL A 59 -10.47 -2.03 20.44
CA VAL A 59 -9.49 -3.13 20.26
C VAL A 59 -9.99 -4.35 21.04
N PRO A 60 -10.21 -5.51 20.39
CA PRO A 60 -10.62 -6.72 21.09
C PRO A 60 -9.42 -7.49 21.65
N PHE A 61 -9.57 -7.94 22.89
CA PHE A 61 -8.69 -8.87 23.58
C PHE A 61 -9.42 -10.20 23.73
N ILE A 62 -9.07 -11.16 22.86
CA ILE A 62 -9.74 -12.45 22.74
C ILE A 62 -8.98 -13.48 23.59
N TYR A 63 -9.61 -13.94 24.66
CA TYR A 63 -9.14 -15.06 25.47
C TYR A 63 -9.83 -16.35 25.01
N SER A 64 -9.04 -17.35 24.63
CA SER A 64 -9.53 -18.67 24.24
C SER A 64 -8.61 -19.77 24.77
N GLU A 65 -9.18 -20.91 25.17
CA GLU A 65 -8.40 -22.07 25.60
C GLU A 65 -7.76 -22.82 24.42
N ASN A 66 -8.28 -22.66 23.19
CA ASN A 66 -7.78 -23.37 22.01
C ASN A 66 -7.78 -22.51 20.73
N GLU A 67 -6.97 -22.92 19.75
CA GLU A 67 -6.77 -22.18 18.50
C GLU A 67 -8.01 -22.11 17.62
N ASP A 68 -8.81 -23.18 17.53
CA ASP A 68 -10.01 -23.20 16.70
C ASP A 68 -11.01 -22.12 17.18
N ASP A 69 -11.29 -22.09 18.48
CA ASP A 69 -12.19 -21.10 19.08
C ASP A 69 -11.60 -19.66 18.98
N MET A 70 -10.27 -19.53 19.06
CA MET A 70 -9.57 -18.24 18.90
C MET A 70 -9.76 -17.68 17.48
N TYR A 71 -9.55 -18.52 16.45
CA TYR A 71 -9.73 -18.10 15.06
C TYR A 71 -11.20 -17.89 14.71
N PHE A 72 -12.11 -18.69 15.27
CA PHE A 72 -13.56 -18.43 15.20
C PHE A 72 -13.88 -17.03 15.72
N ALA A 73 -13.43 -16.69 16.93
CA ALA A 73 -13.68 -15.38 17.51
C ALA A 73 -13.07 -14.24 16.70
N MET A 74 -11.86 -14.44 16.15
CA MET A 74 -11.24 -13.47 15.24
C MET A 74 -12.12 -13.20 14.01
N GLY A 75 -12.63 -14.26 13.37
CA GLY A 75 -13.54 -14.13 12.22
C GLY A 75 -14.84 -13.42 12.57
N TYR A 76 -15.41 -13.73 13.74
CA TYR A 76 -16.58 -13.05 14.26
C TYR A 76 -16.34 -11.54 14.45
N MET A 77 -15.22 -11.16 15.08
CA MET A 77 -14.88 -9.76 15.37
C MET A 77 -14.59 -8.97 14.09
N HIS A 78 -13.84 -9.56 13.15
CA HIS A 78 -13.65 -8.96 11.83
C HIS A 78 -14.99 -8.73 11.11
N ALA A 79 -15.91 -9.70 11.13
CA ALA A 79 -17.22 -9.51 10.52
C ALA A 79 -18.05 -8.43 11.24
N ARG A 80 -18.07 -8.45 12.57
CA ARG A 80 -18.79 -7.46 13.38
C ARG A 80 -18.42 -6.03 13.00
N ASP A 81 -17.12 -5.77 12.89
CA ASP A 81 -16.63 -4.41 12.72
C ASP A 81 -16.40 -4.04 11.25
N ARG A 82 -16.15 -5.01 10.36
CA ARG A 82 -15.63 -4.80 8.99
C ARG A 82 -16.34 -5.60 7.88
N LEU A 83 -17.49 -6.22 8.12
CA LEU A 83 -18.16 -7.10 7.15
C LEU A 83 -18.34 -6.49 5.75
N TRP A 84 -18.76 -5.23 5.63
CA TRP A 84 -18.93 -4.62 4.31
C TRP A 84 -17.59 -4.38 3.58
N GLN A 85 -16.54 -3.99 4.30
CA GLN A 85 -15.19 -3.87 3.74
C GLN A 85 -14.68 -5.24 3.25
N MET A 86 -14.91 -6.30 4.03
CA MET A 86 -14.57 -7.67 3.64
C MET A 86 -15.33 -8.12 2.40
N ASP A 87 -16.65 -7.88 2.34
CA ASP A 87 -17.48 -8.22 1.17
C ASP A 87 -17.03 -7.46 -0.08
N LEU A 88 -16.74 -6.15 0.05
CA LEU A 88 -16.26 -5.32 -1.03
C LEU A 88 -14.94 -5.87 -1.61
N TYR A 89 -13.97 -6.21 -0.75
CA TYR A 89 -12.67 -6.70 -1.21
C TYR A 89 -12.72 -8.10 -1.83
N ARG A 90 -13.55 -9.03 -1.34
CA ARG A 90 -13.75 -10.29 -2.06
C ARG A 90 -14.40 -10.06 -3.43
N ARG A 91 -15.33 -9.10 -3.55
CA ARG A 91 -15.98 -8.77 -4.83
C ARG A 91 -15.01 -8.14 -5.83
N VAL A 92 -14.03 -7.37 -5.35
CA VAL A 92 -12.90 -6.94 -6.19
C VAL A 92 -12.17 -8.17 -6.72
N ALA A 93 -11.70 -9.06 -5.84
CA ALA A 93 -10.91 -10.23 -6.24
C ALA A 93 -11.69 -11.19 -7.16
N GLU A 94 -12.99 -11.30 -6.95
CA GLU A 94 -13.91 -12.09 -7.77
C GLU A 94 -14.34 -11.38 -9.06
N GLY A 95 -14.14 -10.08 -9.22
CA GLY A 95 -14.70 -9.29 -10.32
C GLY A 95 -16.24 -9.31 -10.34
N ARG A 96 -16.83 -8.83 -9.24
CA ARG A 96 -18.29 -8.78 -8.96
C ARG A 96 -18.75 -7.45 -8.37
N LEU A 97 -18.03 -6.36 -8.59
CA LEU A 97 -18.40 -5.03 -8.12
C LEU A 97 -19.65 -4.49 -8.82
N SER A 98 -19.84 -4.78 -10.11
CA SER A 98 -21.00 -4.27 -10.86
C SER A 98 -22.32 -4.85 -10.37
N GLU A 99 -22.30 -5.97 -9.65
CA GLU A 99 -23.47 -6.54 -8.98
C GLU A 99 -24.07 -5.58 -7.94
N ILE A 100 -23.24 -4.76 -7.29
CA ILE A 100 -23.66 -3.93 -6.16
C ILE A 100 -23.52 -2.42 -6.40
N LEU A 101 -22.63 -2.02 -7.30
CA LEU A 101 -22.35 -0.63 -7.68
C LEU A 101 -22.80 -0.29 -9.11
N GLY A 102 -23.24 -1.28 -9.89
CA GLY A 102 -23.80 -1.09 -11.22
C GLY A 102 -22.76 -0.98 -12.34
N LYS A 103 -23.24 -0.53 -13.50
CA LYS A 103 -22.57 -0.64 -14.81
C LYS A 103 -21.17 -0.01 -14.88
N ASP A 104 -20.92 1.03 -14.09
CA ASP A 104 -19.64 1.77 -14.16
C ASP A 104 -18.47 0.95 -13.62
N MET A 105 -18.74 -0.17 -12.93
CA MET A 105 -17.72 -1.08 -12.41
C MET A 105 -17.41 -2.26 -13.34
N VAL A 106 -18.14 -2.45 -14.44
CA VAL A 106 -18.00 -3.63 -15.32
C VAL A 106 -16.58 -3.78 -15.84
N GLU A 107 -15.92 -2.68 -16.19
CA GLU A 107 -14.53 -2.71 -16.64
C GLU A 107 -13.58 -3.27 -15.57
N TYR A 108 -13.78 -2.95 -14.28
CA TYR A 108 -12.98 -3.50 -13.19
C TYR A 108 -13.27 -4.98 -12.98
N ASP A 109 -14.53 -5.38 -13.11
CA ASP A 109 -14.89 -6.79 -13.05
C ASP A 109 -14.23 -7.59 -14.19
N VAL A 110 -14.20 -7.05 -15.41
CA VAL A 110 -13.46 -7.64 -16.54
C VAL A 110 -11.96 -7.75 -16.22
N LEU A 111 -11.35 -6.73 -15.61
CA LEU A 111 -9.94 -6.78 -15.19
C LEU A 111 -9.69 -7.95 -14.23
N PHE A 112 -10.45 -8.05 -13.14
CA PHE A 112 -10.21 -9.06 -12.11
C PHE A 112 -10.61 -10.48 -12.54
N ARG A 113 -11.66 -10.62 -13.37
CA ARG A 113 -12.02 -11.89 -14.02
C ARG A 113 -10.95 -12.35 -15.01
N THR A 114 -10.30 -11.41 -15.69
CA THR A 114 -9.17 -11.72 -16.59
C THR A 114 -7.93 -12.10 -15.80
N LEU A 115 -7.58 -11.35 -14.75
CA LEU A 115 -6.46 -11.68 -13.86
C LEU A 115 -6.66 -13.05 -13.18
N GLY A 116 -7.89 -13.36 -12.76
CA GLY A 116 -8.26 -14.64 -12.16
C GLY A 116 -7.69 -14.82 -10.75
N ILE A 117 -7.71 -13.76 -9.92
CA ILE A 117 -7.32 -13.86 -8.50
C ILE A 117 -8.21 -14.88 -7.77
N ASP A 118 -9.50 -14.91 -8.07
CA ASP A 118 -10.44 -15.89 -7.54
C ASP A 118 -10.02 -17.35 -7.87
N LYS A 119 -9.83 -17.66 -9.15
CA LYS A 119 -9.48 -18.99 -9.65
C LYS A 119 -8.11 -19.44 -9.13
N SER A 120 -7.13 -18.55 -9.12
CA SER A 120 -5.80 -18.85 -8.60
C SER A 120 -5.83 -19.09 -7.09
N SER A 121 -6.55 -18.28 -6.32
CA SER A 121 -6.71 -18.45 -4.88
C SER A 121 -7.39 -19.77 -4.52
N SER A 122 -8.43 -20.18 -5.25
CA SER A 122 -9.06 -21.50 -5.08
C SER A 122 -8.09 -22.64 -5.39
N GLY A 123 -7.28 -22.52 -6.45
CA GLY A 123 -6.22 -23.48 -6.76
C GLY A 123 -5.16 -23.58 -5.65
N ILE A 124 -4.71 -22.44 -5.14
CA ILE A 124 -3.74 -22.35 -4.04
C ILE A 124 -4.32 -23.00 -2.77
N TYR A 125 -5.57 -22.72 -2.43
CA TYR A 125 -6.25 -23.32 -1.27
C TYR A 125 -6.13 -24.85 -1.24
N HIS A 126 -6.26 -25.52 -2.38
CA HIS A 126 -6.10 -26.97 -2.45
C HIS A 126 -4.69 -27.47 -2.11
N THR A 127 -3.66 -26.65 -2.35
CA THR A 127 -2.25 -26.94 -2.02
C THR A 127 -1.84 -26.58 -0.60
N LEU A 128 -2.65 -25.80 0.12
CA LEU A 128 -2.34 -25.36 1.49
C LEU A 128 -2.25 -26.53 2.46
N SER A 129 -1.44 -26.33 3.51
CA SER A 129 -1.25 -27.29 4.59
C SER A 129 -2.57 -27.63 5.31
N PRO A 130 -2.69 -28.83 5.92
CA PRO A 130 -3.83 -29.17 6.76
C PRO A 130 -4.06 -28.15 7.88
N GLU A 131 -2.98 -27.68 8.50
CA GLU A 131 -3.00 -26.67 9.57
C GLU A 131 -3.63 -25.36 9.07
N THR A 132 -3.20 -24.85 7.91
CA THR A 132 -3.79 -23.64 7.32
C THR A 132 -5.28 -23.83 7.00
N LYS A 133 -5.67 -24.98 6.45
CA LYS A 133 -7.08 -25.27 6.14
C LYS A 133 -7.95 -25.27 7.40
N GLN A 134 -7.44 -25.79 8.52
CA GLN A 134 -8.12 -25.77 9.80
C GLN A 134 -8.32 -24.34 10.32
N ILE A 135 -7.26 -23.52 10.31
CA ILE A 135 -7.31 -22.11 10.70
C ILE A 135 -8.35 -21.34 9.86
N LEU A 136 -8.30 -21.50 8.53
CA LEU A 136 -9.22 -20.85 7.62
C LEU A 136 -10.67 -21.31 7.83
N SER A 137 -10.88 -22.60 8.11
CA SER A 137 -12.20 -23.15 8.41
C SER A 137 -12.78 -22.54 9.68
N ALA A 138 -12.01 -22.51 10.78
CA ALA A 138 -12.45 -21.94 12.05
C ALA A 138 -12.80 -20.45 11.92
N TYR A 139 -11.91 -19.67 11.28
CA TYR A 139 -12.13 -18.26 10.98
C TYR A 139 -13.41 -18.03 10.16
N THR A 140 -13.59 -18.83 9.09
CA THR A 140 -14.77 -18.75 8.22
C THR A 140 -16.06 -19.04 8.99
N THR A 141 -16.07 -20.04 9.86
CA THR A 141 -17.23 -20.36 10.71
C THR A 141 -17.60 -19.18 11.60
N GLY A 142 -16.62 -18.46 12.14
CA GLY A 142 -16.84 -17.23 12.92
C GLY A 142 -17.50 -16.10 12.14
N VAL A 143 -16.97 -15.81 10.94
CA VAL A 143 -17.53 -14.80 10.02
C VAL A 143 -18.99 -15.15 9.69
N ASN A 144 -19.23 -16.41 9.33
CA ASN A 144 -20.54 -16.90 8.92
C ASN A 144 -21.55 -16.92 10.06
N PHE A 145 -21.11 -17.26 11.27
CA PHE A 145 -21.95 -17.17 12.45
C PHE A 145 -22.44 -15.74 12.68
N PHE A 146 -21.56 -14.74 12.55
CA PHE A 146 -21.95 -13.33 12.65
C PHE A 146 -22.98 -12.94 11.59
N ILE A 147 -22.75 -13.30 10.32
CA ILE A 147 -23.66 -13.01 9.20
C ILE A 147 -25.05 -13.59 9.48
N GLU A 148 -25.12 -14.85 9.91
CA GLU A 148 -26.38 -15.56 10.18
C GLU A 148 -27.18 -14.94 11.32
N LYS A 149 -26.51 -14.59 12.43
CA LYS A 149 -27.18 -14.00 13.61
C LYS A 149 -27.63 -12.56 13.38
N ASN A 150 -27.01 -11.83 12.45
CA ASN A 150 -27.24 -10.40 12.26
C ASN A 150 -27.88 -10.03 10.91
N LYS A 151 -28.60 -10.96 10.25
CA LYS A 151 -29.29 -10.71 8.97
C LYS A 151 -30.24 -9.50 8.94
N SER A 152 -30.75 -9.06 10.10
CA SER A 152 -31.62 -7.89 10.25
C SER A 152 -30.89 -6.62 10.74
N ARG A 153 -29.60 -6.73 11.08
CA ARG A 153 -28.72 -5.70 11.66
C ARG A 153 -27.39 -5.65 10.88
N LEU A 154 -27.47 -5.67 9.55
CA LEU A 154 -26.27 -5.57 8.71
C LEU A 154 -25.71 -4.14 8.70
N PRO A 155 -24.42 -3.97 8.36
CA PRO A 155 -23.83 -2.66 8.15
C PRO A 155 -24.67 -1.77 7.20
N LEU A 156 -24.62 -0.45 7.41
CA LEU A 156 -25.45 0.54 6.72
C LEU A 156 -25.37 0.42 5.19
N GLU A 157 -24.19 0.12 4.67
CA GLU A 157 -23.91 0.07 3.25
C GLU A 157 -24.73 -1.01 2.53
N PHE A 158 -25.08 -2.11 3.21
CA PHE A 158 -25.97 -3.15 2.67
C PHE A 158 -27.40 -2.63 2.49
N ASP A 159 -27.91 -1.84 3.43
CA ASP A 159 -29.23 -1.18 3.31
C ASP A 159 -29.21 -0.12 2.20
N VAL A 160 -28.17 0.74 2.16
CA VAL A 160 -28.03 1.82 1.16
C VAL A 160 -27.93 1.26 -0.25
N LEU A 161 -27.17 0.17 -0.43
CA LEU A 161 -27.00 -0.48 -1.73
C LEU A 161 -28.08 -1.54 -2.02
N ASN A 162 -28.97 -1.81 -1.06
CA ASN A 162 -30.08 -2.76 -1.15
C ASN A 162 -29.65 -4.18 -1.55
N TYR A 163 -28.71 -4.76 -0.80
CA TYR A 163 -28.26 -6.14 -1.01
C TYR A 163 -27.84 -6.80 0.31
N LYS A 164 -27.54 -8.09 0.27
CA LYS A 164 -27.04 -8.86 1.43
C LYS A 164 -25.71 -9.54 1.06
N PRO A 165 -24.80 -9.75 2.03
CA PRO A 165 -23.55 -10.45 1.77
C PRO A 165 -23.81 -11.95 1.53
N ASP A 166 -23.00 -12.56 0.66
CA ASP A 166 -22.88 -14.01 0.55
C ASP A 166 -22.17 -14.58 1.81
N MET A 167 -22.28 -15.87 2.06
CA MET A 167 -21.49 -16.53 3.11
C MET A 167 -19.99 -16.48 2.73
N TRP A 168 -19.13 -16.35 3.73
CA TRP A 168 -17.68 -16.39 3.57
C TRP A 168 -17.21 -17.83 3.34
N THR A 169 -16.17 -18.01 2.51
CA THR A 169 -15.50 -19.29 2.32
C THR A 169 -14.00 -19.19 2.70
N PRO A 170 -13.31 -20.30 2.98
CA PRO A 170 -11.86 -20.31 3.23
C PRO A 170 -11.07 -19.61 2.11
N GLU A 171 -11.44 -19.85 0.86
CA GLU A 171 -10.81 -19.29 -0.33
C GLU A 171 -10.93 -17.76 -0.37
N ASN A 172 -12.02 -17.17 0.12
CA ASN A 172 -12.15 -15.72 0.21
C ASN A 172 -11.01 -15.10 1.03
N SER A 173 -10.54 -15.76 2.10
CA SER A 173 -9.41 -15.27 2.90
C SER A 173 -8.08 -15.32 2.12
N VAL A 174 -7.89 -16.36 1.30
CA VAL A 174 -6.73 -16.46 0.39
C VAL A 174 -6.79 -15.34 -0.65
N MET A 175 -7.98 -15.04 -1.19
CA MET A 175 -8.20 -13.93 -2.12
C MET A 175 -7.84 -12.58 -1.50
N ILE A 176 -8.18 -12.34 -0.22
CA ILE A 176 -7.79 -11.09 0.47
C ILE A 176 -6.26 -10.95 0.54
N VAL A 177 -5.54 -12.02 0.88
CA VAL A 177 -4.07 -12.03 0.91
C VAL A 177 -3.50 -11.75 -0.49
N ARG A 178 -4.03 -12.37 -1.54
CA ARG A 178 -3.59 -12.13 -2.92
C ARG A 178 -3.95 -10.74 -3.43
N LEU A 179 -5.10 -10.20 -3.04
CA LEU A 179 -5.46 -8.82 -3.38
C LEU A 179 -4.50 -7.82 -2.73
N MET A 180 -4.11 -8.03 -1.47
CA MET A 180 -3.08 -7.23 -0.81
C MET A 180 -1.73 -7.34 -1.55
N ALA A 181 -1.35 -8.53 -2.02
CA ALA A 181 -0.14 -8.71 -2.84
C ALA A 181 -0.21 -7.94 -4.17
N TRP A 182 -1.38 -7.95 -4.83
CA TRP A 182 -1.62 -7.21 -6.07
C TRP A 182 -1.56 -5.68 -5.87
N GLU A 183 -2.11 -5.18 -4.77
CA GLU A 183 -2.01 -3.77 -4.39
C GLU A 183 -0.55 -3.34 -4.20
N LEU A 184 0.26 -4.17 -3.56
CA LEU A 184 1.68 -3.93 -3.28
C LEU A 184 2.62 -4.18 -4.48
N SER A 185 2.14 -4.78 -5.57
CA SER A 185 2.91 -4.99 -6.80
C SER A 185 2.94 -3.72 -7.68
N LEU A 186 4.17 -3.29 -8.01
CA LEU A 186 4.48 -2.08 -8.80
C LEU A 186 5.17 -2.39 -10.14
N SER A 187 5.72 -3.60 -10.28
CA SER A 187 6.56 -4.07 -11.41
C SER A 187 5.89 -3.91 -12.76
N TRP A 188 4.64 -4.37 -12.88
CA TRP A 188 3.88 -4.30 -14.11
C TRP A 188 3.68 -2.87 -14.64
N TYR A 189 3.67 -1.87 -13.75
CA TYR A 189 3.53 -0.47 -14.14
C TYR A 189 4.81 0.03 -14.82
N THR A 190 5.96 -0.26 -14.20
CA THR A 190 7.25 0.19 -14.71
C THR A 190 7.65 -0.49 -16.00
N ASP A 191 7.31 -1.77 -16.18
CA ASP A 191 7.60 -2.48 -17.43
C ASP A 191 6.96 -1.79 -18.65
N VAL A 192 5.69 -1.42 -18.52
CA VAL A 192 4.95 -0.74 -19.59
C VAL A 192 5.47 0.69 -19.77
N MET A 193 5.63 1.43 -18.68
CA MET A 193 6.05 2.83 -18.72
C MET A 193 7.48 2.99 -19.24
N PHE A 194 8.44 2.20 -18.75
CA PHE A 194 9.81 2.20 -19.26
C PHE A 194 9.89 1.63 -20.68
N GLY A 195 9.07 0.62 -21.02
CA GLY A 195 8.93 0.12 -22.39
C GLY A 195 8.57 1.23 -23.38
N GLU A 196 7.61 2.10 -23.05
CA GLU A 196 7.22 3.25 -23.88
C GLU A 196 8.33 4.32 -23.96
N ILE A 197 9.11 4.54 -22.90
CA ILE A 197 10.29 5.42 -22.93
C ILE A 197 11.37 4.84 -23.86
N VAL A 198 11.67 3.54 -23.78
CA VAL A 198 12.63 2.87 -24.67
C VAL A 198 12.15 2.89 -26.12
N LYS A 199 10.86 2.70 -26.37
CA LYS A 199 10.25 2.81 -27.70
C LYS A 199 10.46 4.21 -28.28
N LYS A 200 10.33 5.25 -27.46
CA LYS A 200 10.44 6.65 -27.88
C LYS A 200 11.89 7.11 -28.12
N PHE A 201 12.82 6.74 -27.24
CA PHE A 201 14.19 7.29 -27.25
C PHE A 201 15.28 6.28 -27.61
N GLY A 202 14.97 4.98 -27.67
CA GLY A 202 15.95 3.90 -27.74
C GLY A 202 16.71 3.72 -26.41
N ALA A 203 17.32 2.56 -26.20
CA ALA A 203 17.95 2.20 -24.92
C ALA A 203 18.97 3.24 -24.41
N GLU A 204 19.86 3.73 -25.27
CA GLU A 204 20.85 4.76 -24.91
C GLU A 204 20.17 6.10 -24.58
N GLY A 205 19.18 6.53 -25.36
CA GLY A 205 18.45 7.78 -25.14
C GLY A 205 17.53 7.76 -23.93
N SER A 206 17.22 6.58 -23.39
CA SER A 206 16.33 6.41 -22.24
C SER A 206 17.04 6.44 -20.88
N ALA A 207 18.37 6.34 -20.84
CA ALA A 207 19.13 6.21 -19.60
C ALA A 207 18.88 7.36 -18.60
N ASP A 208 18.62 8.57 -19.11
CA ASP A 208 18.33 9.75 -18.28
C ASP A 208 16.91 9.79 -17.72
N PHE A 209 16.06 8.81 -18.01
CA PHE A 209 14.74 8.65 -17.38
C PHE A 209 14.71 7.54 -16.32
N PHE A 210 15.72 6.68 -16.27
CA PHE A 210 15.73 5.53 -15.35
C PHE A 210 16.44 5.85 -14.04
N PRO A 211 15.81 5.63 -12.89
CA PRO A 211 16.43 5.93 -11.60
C PRO A 211 17.56 4.93 -11.31
N SER A 212 18.56 5.38 -10.55
CA SER A 212 19.57 4.53 -9.92
C SER A 212 19.45 4.62 -8.40
N PHE A 213 20.07 3.70 -7.68
CA PHE A 213 20.22 3.81 -6.23
C PHE A 213 21.67 4.27 -5.95
N PRO A 214 21.90 5.27 -5.08
CA PRO A 214 23.25 5.78 -4.84
C PRO A 214 24.15 4.70 -4.24
N GLU A 215 25.42 4.66 -4.69
CA GLU A 215 26.40 3.65 -4.25
C GLU A 215 26.72 3.74 -2.75
N ASP A 216 26.65 4.94 -2.18
CA ASP A 216 26.84 5.26 -0.77
C ASP A 216 25.50 5.39 0.00
N GLY A 217 24.40 4.96 -0.62
CA GLY A 217 23.08 4.99 0.01
C GLY A 217 22.97 4.07 1.23
N PRO A 218 22.00 4.33 2.14
CA PRO A 218 21.65 3.41 3.21
C PRO A 218 21.10 2.10 2.63
N PHE A 219 21.93 1.05 2.61
CA PHE A 219 21.46 -0.34 2.41
C PHE A 219 20.95 -0.91 3.73
N ILE A 220 19.98 -1.85 3.66
CA ILE A 220 19.45 -2.50 4.88
C ILE A 220 20.54 -3.36 5.54
N VAL A 221 21.21 -4.20 4.75
CA VAL A 221 22.31 -5.08 5.18
C VAL A 221 23.63 -4.31 5.13
N LYS A 222 24.26 -4.06 6.27
CA LYS A 222 25.54 -3.31 6.36
C LYS A 222 26.77 -4.19 6.25
N SER A 223 26.71 -5.40 6.80
CA SER A 223 27.83 -6.36 6.90
C SER A 223 28.41 -6.82 5.55
N ALA A 224 27.70 -6.63 4.45
CA ALA A 224 28.16 -6.93 3.10
C ALA A 224 29.01 -5.81 2.44
N THR A 225 29.35 -4.75 3.16
CA THR A 225 30.19 -3.64 2.65
C THR A 225 31.71 -3.93 2.66
N ASP A 226 32.15 -5.12 3.10
CA ASP A 226 33.58 -5.45 3.21
C ASP A 226 34.11 -6.27 2.01
N ASN A 227 35.02 -5.65 1.25
CA ASN A 227 36.04 -6.27 0.37
C ASN A 227 35.64 -7.07 -0.88
N SER A 228 34.88 -6.47 -1.78
CA SER A 228 35.30 -6.52 -3.18
C SER A 228 35.02 -5.20 -3.89
N LYS A 229 36.03 -4.34 -3.97
CA LYS A 229 36.19 -3.52 -5.17
C LYS A 229 36.35 -4.50 -6.33
N LYS A 230 35.24 -4.99 -6.88
CA LYS A 230 35.29 -5.48 -8.25
C LYS A 230 35.65 -4.25 -9.07
N ASP A 231 36.80 -4.34 -9.70
CA ASP A 231 37.29 -3.43 -10.71
C ASP A 231 36.09 -2.98 -11.57
N THR A 232 35.69 -1.72 -11.45
CA THR A 232 34.67 -1.10 -12.31
C THR A 232 35.21 -0.85 -13.71
N SER A 233 36.19 -1.65 -14.14
CA SER A 233 36.65 -1.72 -15.52
C SER A 233 35.45 -2.11 -16.38
N GLU A 234 34.85 -1.09 -17.00
CA GLU A 234 34.00 -1.18 -18.18
C GLU A 234 33.22 -2.50 -18.28
N ARG A 235 32.26 -2.75 -17.37
CA ARG A 235 31.05 -3.45 -17.82
C ARG A 235 30.35 -2.48 -18.74
N LYS A 236 30.82 -2.42 -19.99
CA LYS A 236 30.03 -1.92 -21.09
C LYS A 236 28.76 -2.75 -21.06
N ASP A 237 27.69 -2.15 -20.55
CA ASP A 237 26.33 -2.56 -20.80
C ASP A 237 26.18 -2.62 -22.32
N LYS A 238 26.54 -3.77 -22.91
CA LYS A 238 26.13 -4.10 -24.25
C LYS A 238 24.65 -4.43 -24.16
N ALA A 239 23.83 -3.38 -24.03
CA ALA A 239 22.49 -3.39 -24.57
C ALA A 239 22.64 -3.48 -26.09
N ALA A 240 23.02 -4.65 -26.60
CA ALA A 240 22.81 -4.99 -27.99
C ALA A 240 21.31 -5.14 -28.16
N THR A 241 20.59 -4.00 -28.28
CA THR A 241 19.20 -4.01 -28.71
C THR A 241 19.20 -4.45 -30.16
N ASP A 242 18.96 -5.73 -30.38
CA ASP A 242 18.60 -6.26 -31.68
C ASP A 242 17.32 -5.54 -32.16
N GLU A 243 17.18 -5.30 -33.47
CA GLU A 243 15.98 -4.66 -34.04
C GLU A 243 14.70 -5.43 -33.67
N SER A 244 14.84 -6.75 -33.45
CA SER A 244 13.78 -7.64 -32.94
C SER A 244 13.24 -7.22 -31.57
N GLN A 245 14.09 -6.81 -30.62
CA GLN A 245 13.69 -6.36 -29.29
C GLN A 245 12.97 -5.01 -29.34
N LYS A 246 13.45 -4.06 -30.15
CA LYS A 246 12.77 -2.76 -30.32
C LYS A 246 11.34 -2.95 -30.84
N LYS A 247 11.15 -3.87 -31.79
CA LYS A 247 9.83 -4.22 -32.32
C LYS A 247 8.94 -4.88 -31.25
N ASN A 248 9.45 -5.83 -30.47
CA ASN A 248 8.68 -6.50 -29.42
C ASN A 248 8.23 -5.53 -28.31
N ASN A 249 9.08 -4.59 -27.92
CA ASN A 249 8.75 -3.58 -26.91
C ASN A 249 7.61 -2.67 -27.39
N ALA A 250 7.67 -2.23 -28.65
CA ALA A 250 6.64 -1.39 -29.24
C ALA A 250 5.26 -2.06 -29.25
N VAL A 251 5.21 -3.34 -29.65
CA VAL A 251 3.95 -4.10 -29.67
C VAL A 251 3.47 -4.43 -28.26
N THR A 252 4.38 -4.77 -27.34
CA THR A 252 4.02 -5.05 -25.95
C THR A 252 3.34 -3.85 -25.29
N GLY A 253 3.88 -2.63 -25.46
CA GLY A 253 3.26 -1.42 -24.95
C GLY A 253 1.85 -1.18 -25.52
N ASP A 254 1.67 -1.36 -26.83
CA ASP A 254 0.37 -1.21 -27.49
C ASP A 254 -0.66 -2.26 -26.99
N LEU A 255 -0.22 -3.49 -26.73
CA LEU A 255 -1.07 -4.57 -26.22
C LEU A 255 -1.35 -4.46 -24.72
N ALA A 256 -0.42 -3.92 -23.94
CA ALA A 256 -0.53 -3.73 -22.50
C ALA A 256 -1.33 -2.48 -22.12
N GLY A 257 -1.46 -1.49 -23.02
CA GLY A 257 -2.07 -0.18 -22.72
C GLY A 257 -3.44 -0.28 -22.04
N GLY A 258 -4.32 -1.16 -22.51
CA GLY A 258 -5.63 -1.35 -21.90
C GLY A 258 -5.60 -1.96 -20.49
N PHE A 259 -4.68 -2.89 -20.24
CA PHE A 259 -4.44 -3.43 -18.89
C PHE A 259 -3.86 -2.35 -17.96
N PHE A 260 -2.89 -1.60 -18.48
CA PHE A 260 -2.20 -0.53 -17.76
C PHE A 260 -3.17 0.59 -17.35
N ASP A 261 -3.95 1.11 -18.30
CA ASP A 261 -4.90 2.20 -18.06
C ASP A 261 -6.01 1.78 -17.09
N LEU A 262 -6.55 0.56 -17.27
CA LEU A 262 -7.62 0.04 -16.42
C LEU A 262 -7.14 -0.26 -15.00
N SER A 263 -5.94 -0.84 -14.85
CA SER A 263 -5.32 -1.07 -13.53
C SER A 263 -5.01 0.25 -12.83
N LYS A 264 -4.53 1.27 -13.58
CA LYS A 264 -4.32 2.63 -13.08
C LYS A 264 -5.62 3.27 -12.61
N LYS A 265 -6.67 3.20 -13.43
CA LYS A 265 -8.00 3.74 -13.11
C LYS A 265 -8.61 3.06 -11.88
N PHE A 266 -8.51 1.73 -11.79
CA PHE A 266 -8.97 0.95 -10.64
C PHE A 266 -8.28 1.39 -9.35
N LYS A 267 -6.94 1.41 -9.34
CA LYS A 267 -6.18 1.79 -8.13
C LYS A 267 -6.48 3.26 -7.74
N SER A 268 -6.62 4.18 -8.69
CA SER A 268 -7.04 5.56 -8.40
C SER A 268 -8.45 5.66 -7.80
N PHE A 269 -9.38 4.81 -8.23
CA PHE A 269 -10.77 4.81 -7.72
C PHE A 269 -10.86 4.19 -6.31
N PHE A 270 -10.25 3.03 -6.08
CA PHE A 270 -10.35 2.29 -4.81
C PHE A 270 -9.33 2.71 -3.75
N SER A 271 -8.16 3.20 -4.13
CA SER A 271 -7.07 3.58 -3.21
C SER A 271 -6.78 5.08 -3.18
N SER A 272 -7.69 5.91 -3.72
CA SER A 272 -7.54 7.37 -3.88
C SER A 272 -6.28 7.79 -4.65
N GLU A 273 -6.45 8.19 -5.92
CA GLU A 273 -5.47 8.86 -6.81
C GLU A 273 -4.06 8.24 -6.99
N ALA A 274 -3.71 7.11 -6.37
CA ALA A 274 -2.35 6.57 -6.51
C ALA A 274 -2.17 5.06 -6.33
N ILE A 275 -1.09 4.58 -6.95
CA ILE A 275 -0.58 3.20 -6.89
C ILE A 275 0.61 3.07 -5.95
N HIS A 276 1.20 4.19 -5.51
CA HIS A 276 2.42 4.17 -4.71
C HIS A 276 2.18 3.54 -3.33
N VAL A 277 3.20 2.87 -2.81
CA VAL A 277 3.20 2.21 -1.50
C VAL A 277 4.56 2.38 -0.85
N GLY A 278 4.60 2.60 0.45
CA GLY A 278 5.83 2.76 1.21
C GLY A 278 5.66 2.20 2.62
N SER A 279 6.71 2.21 3.42
CA SER A 279 6.70 1.87 4.85
C SER A 279 8.01 2.34 5.48
N ASN A 280 8.03 2.57 6.80
CA ASN A 280 9.27 2.45 7.56
C ASN A 280 9.18 1.31 8.57
N SER A 281 10.31 0.68 8.84
CA SER A 281 10.53 -0.12 10.04
C SER A 281 11.98 -0.03 10.46
N TRP A 282 12.21 0.02 11.76
CA TRP A 282 13.55 -0.09 12.31
C TRP A 282 13.52 -0.77 13.65
N VAL A 283 14.66 -1.36 14.00
CA VAL A 283 14.88 -2.04 15.26
C VAL A 283 16.20 -1.57 15.85
N VAL A 284 16.20 -1.34 17.16
CA VAL A 284 17.35 -0.87 17.94
C VAL A 284 17.67 -1.93 18.99
N SER A 285 18.93 -2.34 19.06
CA SER A 285 19.43 -3.32 20.03
C SER A 285 19.43 -2.76 21.45
N GLY A 286 19.38 -3.66 22.44
CA GLY A 286 19.42 -3.28 23.86
C GLY A 286 20.67 -2.48 24.27
N GLU A 287 21.78 -2.57 23.54
CA GLU A 287 22.98 -1.77 23.83
C GLU A 287 22.78 -0.26 23.63
N ARG A 288 21.75 0.12 22.87
CA ARG A 288 21.45 1.50 22.50
C ARG A 288 20.13 2.01 23.08
N THR A 289 19.41 1.20 23.85
CA THR A 289 18.12 1.59 24.44
C THR A 289 18.25 1.85 25.93
N GLU A 290 17.37 2.71 26.45
CA GLU A 290 17.36 3.07 27.88
C GLU A 290 17.18 1.85 28.79
N ASN A 291 16.26 0.95 28.40
CA ASN A 291 15.88 -0.22 29.20
C ASN A 291 16.72 -1.48 28.93
N ARG A 292 17.79 -1.37 28.13
CA ARG A 292 18.69 -2.48 27.77
C ARG A 292 18.03 -3.67 27.09
N LYS A 293 16.86 -3.47 26.50
CA LYS A 293 16.13 -4.45 25.68
C LYS A 293 15.83 -3.86 24.30
N PRO A 294 15.75 -4.70 23.26
CA PRO A 294 15.49 -4.19 21.93
C PRO A 294 14.14 -3.47 21.83
N MET A 295 14.08 -2.46 20.97
CA MET A 295 12.84 -1.79 20.59
C MET A 295 12.64 -1.85 19.08
N LEU A 296 11.42 -2.07 18.63
CA LEU A 296 11.04 -2.12 17.21
C LEU A 296 9.94 -1.10 16.91
N ALA A 297 10.07 -0.37 15.82
CA ALA A 297 9.03 0.50 15.28
C ALA A 297 8.65 0.09 13.85
N ASN A 298 7.38 0.24 13.49
CA ASN A 298 6.87 0.02 12.14
C ASN A 298 5.67 0.92 11.84
N ASP A 299 5.65 1.52 10.66
CA ASP A 299 4.56 2.34 10.13
C ASP A 299 4.42 2.15 8.61
N PRO A 300 3.59 1.20 8.13
CA PRO A 300 3.32 1.04 6.71
C PRO A 300 2.61 2.26 6.11
N HIS A 301 3.10 2.76 4.98
CA HIS A 301 2.53 3.89 4.24
C HIS A 301 1.64 3.40 3.10
N LEU A 302 0.33 3.44 3.35
CA LEU A 302 -0.69 2.94 2.43
C LEU A 302 -1.74 4.03 2.23
N ALA A 303 -2.62 3.84 1.23
CA ALA A 303 -3.77 4.70 1.04
C ALA A 303 -4.58 4.87 2.34
N LEU A 304 -4.84 6.12 2.72
CA LEU A 304 -5.54 6.49 3.94
C LEU A 304 -7.04 6.60 3.66
N GLN A 305 -7.81 5.70 4.27
CA GLN A 305 -9.24 5.52 4.00
C GLN A 305 -10.03 5.24 5.28
N SER A 306 -11.35 5.34 5.19
CA SER A 306 -12.31 4.92 6.20
C SER A 306 -13.22 3.83 5.63
N PRO A 307 -13.35 2.65 6.27
CA PRO A 307 -12.56 2.16 7.40
C PRO A 307 -11.05 2.08 7.12
N SER A 308 -10.24 2.12 8.18
CA SER A 308 -8.79 1.95 8.09
C SER A 308 -8.43 0.59 7.46
N LYS A 309 -7.27 0.47 6.81
CA LYS A 309 -6.88 -0.80 6.17
C LYS A 309 -6.57 -1.90 7.20
N TRP A 310 -5.93 -1.53 8.30
CA TRP A 310 -5.60 -2.42 9.41
C TRP A 310 -6.73 -2.54 10.43
N TYR A 311 -6.74 -3.65 11.15
CA TYR A 311 -7.57 -3.91 12.33
C TYR A 311 -6.65 -4.37 13.45
N GLU A 312 -6.68 -3.74 14.62
CA GLU A 312 -5.82 -4.13 15.73
C GLU A 312 -6.52 -5.18 16.61
N ALA A 313 -5.83 -6.24 17.01
CA ALA A 313 -6.39 -7.26 17.89
C ALA A 313 -5.31 -7.90 18.77
N SER A 314 -5.74 -8.36 19.93
CA SER A 314 -4.94 -9.14 20.86
C SER A 314 -5.60 -10.48 21.12
N PHE A 315 -4.80 -11.54 21.18
CA PHE A 315 -5.25 -12.90 21.40
C PHE A 315 -4.44 -13.52 22.53
N TYR A 316 -5.09 -14.25 23.43
CA TYR A 316 -4.43 -15.13 24.38
C TYR A 316 -4.87 -16.57 24.13
N ASN A 317 -3.89 -17.45 23.96
CA ASN A 317 -4.09 -18.88 23.77
C ASN A 317 -3.75 -19.61 25.08
N GLY A 318 -4.77 -20.11 25.77
CA GLY A 318 -4.65 -20.80 27.06
C GLY A 318 -3.83 -22.10 27.00
N GLN A 319 -3.95 -22.87 25.93
CA GLN A 319 -3.13 -24.08 25.69
C GLN A 319 -1.65 -23.76 25.57
N ARG A 320 -1.29 -22.69 24.87
CA ARG A 320 0.10 -22.26 24.69
C ARG A 320 0.63 -21.41 25.83
N ARG A 321 -0.27 -20.79 26.60
CA ARG A 321 0.04 -19.72 27.57
C ARG A 321 0.83 -18.59 26.94
N MET A 322 0.34 -18.13 25.77
CA MET A 322 0.98 -17.07 24.99
C MET A 322 -0.06 -16.08 24.50
N SER A 323 0.33 -14.80 24.51
CA SER A 323 -0.39 -13.74 23.84
C SER A 323 0.19 -13.48 22.45
N VAL A 324 -0.62 -13.04 21.50
CA VAL A 324 -0.20 -12.48 20.21
C VAL A 324 -1.00 -11.21 20.00
N SER A 325 -0.34 -10.10 19.68
CA SER A 325 -0.99 -8.80 19.59
C SER A 325 -0.41 -7.95 18.48
N GLY A 326 -1.27 -7.19 17.81
CA GLY A 326 -0.87 -6.24 16.78
C GLY A 326 -1.96 -6.05 15.73
N PHE A 327 -1.53 -5.86 14.48
CA PHE A 327 -2.40 -5.51 13.36
C PHE A 327 -2.65 -6.70 12.45
N THR A 328 -3.93 -6.92 12.14
CA THR A 328 -4.48 -7.96 11.28
C THR A 328 -5.07 -7.33 10.01
N LEU A 329 -5.36 -8.18 9.01
CA LEU A 329 -6.09 -7.80 7.80
C LEU A 329 -7.54 -8.31 7.90
N PRO A 330 -8.57 -7.43 7.88
CA PRO A 330 -9.96 -7.87 7.83
C PRO A 330 -10.19 -8.84 6.66
N GLY A 331 -10.68 -10.03 6.98
CA GLY A 331 -10.88 -11.11 5.99
C GLY A 331 -9.76 -12.15 5.94
N ALA A 332 -8.64 -11.97 6.63
CA ALA A 332 -7.57 -12.98 6.74
C ALA A 332 -7.15 -13.22 8.20
N PRO A 333 -6.98 -14.48 8.65
CA PRO A 333 -6.58 -14.78 10.02
C PRO A 333 -5.09 -14.51 10.28
N GLY A 334 -4.78 -14.13 11.53
CA GLY A 334 -3.41 -13.91 12.02
C GLY A 334 -3.00 -12.44 12.16
N VAL A 335 -2.02 -12.19 13.02
CA VAL A 335 -1.39 -10.89 13.22
C VAL A 335 -0.27 -10.73 12.19
N ALA A 336 -0.43 -9.78 11.26
CA ALA A 336 0.57 -9.51 10.24
C ALA A 336 1.77 -8.76 10.83
N ILE A 337 1.53 -7.72 11.63
CA ILE A 337 2.56 -6.90 12.27
C ILE A 337 2.28 -6.85 13.75
N GLY A 338 3.23 -7.19 14.61
CA GLY A 338 2.94 -7.31 16.03
C GLY A 338 4.05 -7.90 16.87
N HIS A 339 3.64 -8.49 17.99
CA HIS A 339 4.50 -9.18 18.94
C HIS A 339 3.72 -10.25 19.68
N ASN A 340 4.43 -11.12 20.40
CA ASN A 340 3.83 -12.20 21.19
C ASN A 340 4.42 -12.32 22.60
N GLY A 341 5.02 -11.24 23.10
CA GLY A 341 5.76 -11.21 24.37
C GLY A 341 7.14 -11.86 24.35
N ALA A 342 7.43 -12.80 23.43
CA ALA A 342 8.77 -13.35 23.25
C ALA A 342 9.56 -12.62 22.16
N VAL A 343 8.87 -12.32 21.07
CA VAL A 343 9.43 -11.68 19.86
C VAL A 343 8.51 -10.57 19.37
N SER A 344 9.08 -9.59 18.66
CA SER A 344 8.33 -8.58 17.90
C SER A 344 8.80 -8.52 16.46
N TRP A 345 7.90 -8.16 15.55
CA TRP A 345 8.20 -8.06 14.14
C TRP A 345 7.46 -6.92 13.46
N GLY A 346 8.10 -6.36 12.45
CA GLY A 346 7.54 -5.39 11.52
C GLY A 346 7.82 -5.81 10.08
N MET A 347 7.13 -5.18 9.13
CA MET A 347 7.35 -5.42 7.71
C MET A 347 7.37 -4.13 6.90
N THR A 348 8.13 -4.16 5.82
CA THR A 348 8.09 -3.13 4.76
C THR A 348 8.08 -3.84 3.40
N ASN A 349 7.56 -3.19 2.35
CA ASN A 349 7.63 -3.75 1.00
C ASN A 349 9.09 -3.92 0.55
N LEU A 350 9.45 -5.09 -0.01
CA LEU A 350 10.76 -5.35 -0.63
C LEU A 350 10.95 -4.57 -1.94
N MET A 351 9.84 -4.02 -2.46
CA MET A 351 9.71 -3.43 -3.79
C MET A 351 10.03 -4.46 -4.88
N CYS A 352 9.80 -5.75 -4.61
CA CYS A 352 10.19 -6.85 -5.48
C CYS A 352 9.61 -6.66 -6.89
N ASP A 353 10.46 -6.81 -7.89
CA ASP A 353 10.04 -6.93 -9.28
C ASP A 353 9.49 -8.35 -9.50
N ASP A 354 8.19 -8.48 -9.26
CA ASP A 354 7.46 -9.72 -9.07
C ASP A 354 6.52 -10.12 -10.22
N ALA A 355 6.57 -9.38 -11.33
CA ALA A 355 5.75 -9.64 -12.51
C ALA A 355 6.53 -9.39 -13.79
N ASP A 356 6.11 -10.01 -14.89
CA ASP A 356 6.65 -9.79 -16.24
C ASP A 356 5.51 -9.95 -17.29
N PHE A 357 5.71 -9.38 -18.47
CA PHE A 357 4.86 -9.61 -19.64
C PHE A 357 5.56 -10.47 -20.71
N TYR A 358 4.84 -11.45 -21.26
CA TYR A 358 5.32 -12.29 -22.35
C TYR A 358 4.44 -12.13 -23.60
N LEU A 359 5.07 -11.76 -24.70
CA LEU A 359 4.50 -11.67 -26.03
C LEU A 359 4.65 -13.03 -26.70
N LEU A 360 3.51 -13.67 -26.99
CA LEU A 360 3.44 -14.95 -27.66
C LEU A 360 2.68 -14.81 -28.98
N LYS A 361 2.85 -15.78 -29.87
CA LYS A 361 2.14 -15.81 -31.16
C LYS A 361 1.03 -16.84 -31.13
N ARG A 362 -0.16 -16.49 -31.63
CA ARG A 362 -1.19 -17.47 -31.98
C ARG A 362 -0.70 -18.34 -33.13
N ASP A 363 -1.17 -19.57 -33.17
CA ASP A 363 -0.94 -20.44 -34.32
C ASP A 363 -1.78 -19.93 -35.50
N SER A 364 -1.10 -19.59 -36.59
CA SER A 364 -1.73 -19.05 -37.81
C SER A 364 -2.69 -20.04 -38.47
N ALA A 365 -2.52 -21.35 -38.23
CA ALA A 365 -3.38 -22.41 -38.76
C ALA A 365 -4.55 -22.76 -37.82
N ASP A 366 -4.43 -22.49 -36.52
CA ASP A 366 -5.45 -22.78 -35.52
C ASP A 366 -5.42 -21.72 -34.40
N LYS A 367 -6.32 -20.72 -34.50
CA LYS A 367 -6.34 -19.58 -33.56
C LYS A 367 -6.73 -19.95 -32.12
N ASN A 368 -7.16 -21.19 -31.87
CA ASN A 368 -7.35 -21.73 -30.52
C ASN A 368 -6.05 -22.27 -29.92
N LYS A 369 -4.92 -22.11 -30.61
CA LYS A 369 -3.59 -22.46 -30.15
C LYS A 369 -2.65 -21.27 -30.20
N TYR A 370 -1.57 -21.36 -29.44
CA TYR A 370 -0.44 -20.44 -29.47
C TYR A 370 0.87 -21.23 -29.50
N VAL A 371 1.91 -20.58 -29.99
CA VAL A 371 3.26 -21.14 -30.04
C VAL A 371 3.99 -20.82 -28.75
N PHE A 372 4.45 -21.86 -28.06
CA PHE A 372 5.25 -21.77 -26.85
C PHE A 372 6.37 -22.80 -26.89
N ARG A 373 7.63 -22.35 -26.81
CA ARG A 373 8.84 -23.18 -26.96
C ARG A 373 8.78 -24.11 -28.19
N ASP A 374 8.43 -23.51 -29.34
CA ASP A 374 8.23 -24.18 -30.63
C ASP A 374 7.13 -25.26 -30.67
N GLN A 375 6.32 -25.36 -29.61
CA GLN A 375 5.17 -26.27 -29.54
C GLN A 375 3.87 -25.49 -29.73
N ARG A 376 2.90 -26.12 -30.40
CA ARG A 376 1.54 -25.61 -30.53
C ARG A 376 0.74 -26.04 -29.31
N VAL A 377 0.39 -25.09 -28.45
CA VAL A 377 -0.30 -25.32 -27.18
C VAL A 377 -1.72 -24.79 -27.28
N VAL A 378 -2.71 -25.52 -26.76
CA VAL A 378 -4.09 -25.05 -26.69
C VAL A 378 -4.17 -23.82 -25.78
N LEU A 379 -4.81 -22.77 -26.28
CA LEU A 379 -5.14 -21.58 -25.50
C LEU A 379 -6.38 -21.87 -24.66
N ASP A 380 -6.24 -21.80 -23.34
CA ASP A 380 -7.38 -21.96 -22.44
C ASP A 380 -8.30 -20.75 -22.56
N SER A 381 -9.61 -20.99 -22.63
CA SER A 381 -10.62 -19.95 -22.81
C SER A 381 -11.81 -20.24 -21.92
N THR A 382 -12.23 -19.26 -21.14
CA THR A 382 -13.44 -19.32 -20.30
C THR A 382 -14.42 -18.26 -20.75
N ILE A 383 -15.67 -18.63 -21.00
CA ILE A 383 -16.75 -17.65 -21.17
C ILE A 383 -17.16 -17.18 -19.78
N GLU A 384 -16.98 -15.89 -19.54
CA GLU A 384 -17.34 -15.20 -18.30
C GLU A 384 -18.68 -14.49 -18.47
N ALA A 385 -19.45 -14.44 -17.38
CA ALA A 385 -20.70 -13.69 -17.29
C ALA A 385 -20.65 -12.78 -16.05
N ILE A 386 -20.68 -11.47 -16.28
CA ILE A 386 -20.68 -10.45 -15.22
C ILE A 386 -22.11 -9.93 -15.05
N LYS A 387 -22.64 -10.06 -13.84
CA LYS A 387 -23.94 -9.53 -13.46
C LYS A 387 -23.86 -8.04 -13.16
N ILE A 388 -24.88 -7.29 -13.57
CA ILE A 388 -24.94 -5.83 -13.39
C ILE A 388 -26.18 -5.47 -12.59
N LYS A 389 -26.02 -4.64 -11.56
CA LYS A 389 -27.12 -4.10 -10.77
C LYS A 389 -28.17 -3.44 -11.65
N ASP A 390 -29.44 -3.74 -11.37
CA ASP A 390 -30.62 -3.21 -12.08
C ASP A 390 -30.66 -3.51 -13.59
N SER A 391 -29.86 -4.48 -14.08
CA SER A 391 -29.87 -5.02 -15.44
C SER A 391 -30.44 -6.44 -15.45
N SER A 392 -31.22 -6.79 -16.47
CA SER A 392 -31.60 -8.19 -16.75
C SER A 392 -30.54 -8.96 -17.53
N ASP A 393 -29.63 -8.23 -18.19
CA ASP A 393 -28.64 -8.80 -19.09
C ASP A 393 -27.28 -8.88 -18.38
N ASP A 394 -26.64 -10.04 -18.52
CA ASP A 394 -25.25 -10.24 -18.13
C ASP A 394 -24.29 -9.67 -19.18
N TYR A 395 -23.16 -9.13 -18.73
CA TYR A 395 -22.05 -8.79 -19.60
C TYR A 395 -21.21 -10.05 -19.87
N ILE A 396 -21.27 -10.54 -21.12
CA ILE A 396 -20.57 -11.76 -21.54
C ILE A 396 -19.26 -11.41 -22.25
N PHE A 397 -18.16 -12.04 -21.84
CA PHE A 397 -16.89 -11.97 -22.56
C PHE A 397 -16.10 -13.28 -22.43
N THR A 398 -15.00 -13.42 -23.17
CA THR A 398 -14.12 -14.60 -23.07
C THR A 398 -12.78 -14.19 -22.48
N ALA A 399 -12.44 -14.75 -21.32
CA ALA A 399 -11.12 -14.66 -20.73
C ALA A 399 -10.22 -15.77 -21.29
N TYR A 400 -8.94 -15.48 -21.52
CA TYR A 400 -7.98 -16.44 -22.04
C TYR A 400 -6.79 -16.61 -21.11
N LYS A 401 -6.23 -17.81 -21.07
CA LYS A 401 -5.08 -18.14 -20.23
C LYS A 401 -4.06 -18.98 -21.00
N THR A 402 -2.79 -18.65 -20.82
CA THR A 402 -1.64 -19.43 -21.32
C THR A 402 -1.04 -20.26 -20.18
N LYS A 403 0.00 -21.04 -20.48
CA LYS A 403 0.79 -21.72 -19.44
C LYS A 403 1.52 -20.76 -18.50
N LEU A 404 1.74 -19.51 -18.91
CA LEU A 404 2.45 -18.49 -18.12
C LEU A 404 1.50 -17.67 -17.25
N GLY A 405 0.24 -17.49 -17.66
CA GLY A 405 -0.71 -16.68 -16.92
C GLY A 405 -1.87 -16.19 -17.79
N PRO A 406 -2.69 -15.27 -17.26
CA PRO A 406 -3.79 -14.67 -18.02
C PRO A 406 -3.30 -13.91 -19.25
N VAL A 407 -4.10 -13.89 -20.30
CA VAL A 407 -3.89 -13.04 -21.48
C VAL A 407 -4.55 -11.70 -21.21
N VAL A 408 -3.75 -10.63 -21.24
CA VAL A 408 -4.18 -9.26 -20.91
C VAL A 408 -4.27 -8.35 -22.13
N SER A 409 -3.79 -8.81 -23.29
CA SER A 409 -3.97 -8.09 -24.55
C SER A 409 -5.46 -7.89 -24.87
N GLY A 410 -5.87 -6.66 -25.18
CA GLY A 410 -7.25 -6.34 -25.59
C GLY A 410 -8.19 -5.91 -24.46
N LEU A 411 -7.71 -5.87 -23.21
CA LEU A 411 -8.43 -5.21 -22.11
C LEU A 411 -8.74 -3.74 -22.44
N GLY A 412 -9.84 -3.19 -21.91
CA GLY A 412 -10.25 -1.79 -22.13
C GLY A 412 -11.00 -1.50 -23.44
N ARG A 413 -11.28 -2.50 -24.29
CA ARG A 413 -11.99 -2.32 -25.59
C ARG A 413 -13.50 -2.59 -25.54
N THR A 414 -14.10 -2.50 -24.36
CA THR A 414 -15.45 -3.02 -24.11
C THR A 414 -16.54 -1.94 -24.23
N GLY A 415 -17.34 -2.01 -25.30
CA GLY A 415 -18.69 -1.43 -25.37
C GLY A 415 -19.76 -2.47 -25.02
N PHE A 416 -20.98 -2.04 -24.68
CA PHE A 416 -22.08 -2.96 -24.33
C PHE A 416 -22.54 -3.80 -25.55
N ILE A 417 -22.62 -5.11 -25.31
CA ILE A 417 -23.06 -6.22 -26.19
C ILE A 417 -22.25 -6.40 -27.49
N ASN A 418 -21.39 -7.42 -27.50
CA ASN A 418 -21.44 -8.64 -28.35
C ASN A 418 -20.03 -9.13 -28.75
N ASN A 419 -19.81 -10.44 -28.62
CA ASN A 419 -18.80 -11.24 -29.33
C ASN A 419 -17.47 -10.53 -29.62
N GLN A 420 -16.67 -10.21 -28.60
CA GLN A 420 -15.25 -9.99 -28.85
C GLN A 420 -14.62 -11.32 -29.30
N SER A 421 -14.71 -11.59 -30.61
CA SER A 421 -13.68 -12.39 -31.24
C SER A 421 -12.36 -11.61 -31.06
N PHE A 422 -11.30 -12.30 -30.65
CA PHE A 422 -9.94 -11.77 -30.54
C PHE A 422 -9.38 -11.39 -31.94
N THR A 423 -10.05 -10.49 -32.66
CA THR A 423 -9.80 -10.10 -34.06
C THR A 423 -9.25 -8.68 -34.18
N THR A 424 -9.08 -7.97 -33.06
CA THR A 424 -8.65 -6.56 -33.06
C THR A 424 -7.21 -6.35 -32.59
N THR A 425 -6.48 -7.38 -32.14
CA THR A 425 -5.00 -7.34 -32.07
C THR A 425 -4.41 -7.52 -33.48
N PRO A 426 -3.12 -7.19 -33.74
CA PRO A 426 -2.43 -7.81 -34.88
C PRO A 426 -2.73 -9.30 -34.77
N ALA A 427 -3.41 -9.88 -35.77
CA ALA A 427 -4.34 -11.00 -35.59
C ALA A 427 -3.74 -12.30 -34.98
N ASP A 428 -2.43 -12.31 -34.76
CA ASP A 428 -1.61 -13.45 -34.35
C ASP A 428 -0.71 -13.17 -33.12
N GLU A 429 -0.82 -12.04 -32.40
CA GLU A 429 -0.02 -11.76 -31.18
C GLU A 429 -0.89 -11.67 -29.92
N ILE A 430 -0.42 -12.27 -28.82
CA ILE A 430 -1.06 -12.28 -27.50
C ILE A 430 -0.06 -11.82 -26.43
N LEU A 431 -0.51 -11.00 -25.50
CA LEU A 431 0.29 -10.58 -24.35
C LEU A 431 -0.23 -11.28 -23.10
N THR A 432 0.64 -12.03 -22.43
CA THR A 432 0.31 -12.74 -21.19
C THR A 432 1.05 -12.12 -20.00
N PHE A 433 0.33 -11.98 -18.90
CA PHE A 433 0.82 -11.43 -17.64
C PHE A 433 1.25 -12.56 -16.70
N ARG A 434 2.49 -12.54 -16.24
CA ARG A 434 3.06 -13.49 -15.28
C ARG A 434 3.32 -12.74 -13.98
N TRP A 435 2.86 -13.29 -12.86
CA TRP A 435 3.01 -12.67 -11.53
C TRP A 435 3.23 -13.73 -10.46
N THR A 436 4.08 -13.44 -9.48
CA THR A 436 4.39 -14.37 -8.37
C THR A 436 3.18 -14.67 -7.49
N GLY A 437 2.18 -13.79 -7.42
CA GLY A 437 0.96 -14.05 -6.66
C GLY A 437 0.07 -15.15 -7.23
N PHE A 438 0.36 -15.65 -8.43
CA PHE A 438 -0.26 -16.88 -8.96
C PHE A 438 0.45 -18.16 -8.51
N GLU A 439 1.61 -18.05 -7.85
CA GLU A 439 2.38 -19.20 -7.40
C GLU A 439 1.86 -19.77 -6.08
N PRO A 440 1.85 -21.10 -5.92
CA PRO A 440 1.56 -21.74 -4.64
C PRO A 440 2.50 -21.24 -3.53
N SER A 441 1.91 -20.77 -2.45
CA SER A 441 2.59 -20.31 -1.23
C SER A 441 1.60 -20.30 -0.07
N ASP A 442 2.10 -20.35 1.17
CA ASP A 442 1.27 -20.48 2.39
C ASP A 442 1.63 -19.36 3.37
N GLU A 443 1.15 -18.15 3.04
CA GLU A 443 1.33 -16.96 3.87
C GLU A 443 0.60 -17.08 5.22
N ILE A 444 -0.54 -17.76 5.26
CA ILE A 444 -1.27 -18.00 6.52
C ILE A 444 -0.45 -18.90 7.45
N LEU A 445 0.20 -19.95 6.93
CA LEU A 445 1.12 -20.77 7.73
C LEU A 445 2.34 -19.97 8.19
N ALA A 446 2.89 -19.09 7.35
CA ALA A 446 4.00 -18.22 7.73
C ALA A 446 3.60 -17.31 8.90
N LEU A 447 2.44 -16.63 8.79
CA LEU A 447 1.88 -15.79 9.84
C LEU A 447 1.62 -16.59 11.12
N TYR A 448 1.00 -17.77 11.01
CA TYR A 448 0.78 -18.67 12.14
C TYR A 448 2.09 -19.00 12.86
N LYS A 449 3.12 -19.41 12.13
CA LYS A 449 4.42 -19.78 12.69
C LYS A 449 5.11 -18.60 13.37
N ILE A 450 5.11 -17.40 12.78
CA ILE A 450 5.74 -16.24 13.41
C ILE A 450 4.92 -15.71 14.59
N ASN A 451 3.59 -15.79 14.57
CA ASN A 451 2.72 -15.39 15.67
C ASN A 451 3.03 -16.17 16.95
N PHE A 452 3.46 -17.44 16.83
CA PHE A 452 3.82 -18.29 17.96
C PHE A 452 5.33 -18.58 18.08
N ALA A 453 6.19 -17.84 17.38
CA ALA A 453 7.64 -18.02 17.46
C ALA A 453 8.18 -17.58 18.82
N GLN A 454 9.09 -18.38 19.39
CA GLN A 454 9.76 -18.13 20.67
C GLN A 454 11.16 -17.52 20.53
N GLY A 455 11.60 -17.31 19.29
CA GLY A 455 12.95 -16.87 18.99
C GLY A 455 13.24 -16.88 17.51
N LYS A 456 14.41 -16.36 17.14
CA LYS A 456 14.85 -16.16 15.76
C LYS A 456 14.64 -17.39 14.90
N ASP A 457 15.09 -18.56 15.36
CA ASP A 457 15.15 -19.74 14.49
C ASP A 457 13.75 -20.20 14.08
N GLN A 458 12.79 -20.14 15.01
CA GLN A 458 11.38 -20.43 14.72
C GLN A 458 10.75 -19.35 13.83
N PHE A 459 11.12 -18.08 14.06
CA PHE A 459 10.65 -16.96 13.24
C PHE A 459 11.13 -17.11 11.78
N THR A 460 12.43 -17.31 11.57
CA THR A 460 13.03 -17.52 10.24
C THR A 460 12.51 -18.79 9.57
N GLU A 461 12.28 -19.88 10.31
CA GLU A 461 11.65 -21.09 9.78
C GLU A 461 10.21 -20.82 9.30
N GLY A 462 9.47 -19.97 10.01
CA GLY A 462 8.13 -19.51 9.61
C GLY A 462 8.13 -18.81 8.25
N LEU A 463 9.10 -17.93 8.02
CA LEU A 463 9.18 -17.14 6.78
C LEU A 463 9.42 -17.97 5.51
N LYS A 464 9.89 -19.21 5.61
CA LYS A 464 10.15 -20.08 4.44
C LYS A 464 8.92 -20.39 3.60
N THR A 465 7.72 -20.32 4.18
CA THR A 465 6.45 -20.58 3.46
C THR A 465 5.82 -19.33 2.87
N PHE A 466 6.40 -18.16 3.13
CA PHE A 466 5.92 -16.86 2.66
C PHE A 466 6.38 -16.60 1.22
N GLY A 467 5.42 -16.43 0.30
CA GLY A 467 5.72 -16.33 -1.14
C GLY A 467 5.41 -14.98 -1.78
N SER A 468 4.28 -14.36 -1.45
CA SER A 468 3.87 -13.10 -2.08
C SER A 468 2.99 -12.24 -1.16
N PRO A 469 3.17 -10.91 -1.12
CA PRO A 469 4.16 -10.13 -1.88
C PRO A 469 5.57 -10.28 -1.31
N GLY A 470 6.61 -9.84 -2.03
CA GLY A 470 7.95 -9.77 -1.47
C GLY A 470 8.02 -8.73 -0.34
N LEU A 471 8.43 -9.13 0.86
CA LEU A 471 8.51 -8.25 2.04
C LEU A 471 9.88 -8.32 2.71
N ASN A 472 10.26 -7.20 3.31
CA ASN A 472 11.34 -7.05 4.27
C ASN A 472 10.78 -7.28 5.67
N PHE A 473 11.21 -8.33 6.39
CA PHE A 473 10.84 -8.57 7.78
C PHE A 473 11.92 -8.04 8.72
N VAL A 474 11.52 -7.24 9.70
CA VAL A 474 12.38 -6.75 10.80
C VAL A 474 11.93 -7.45 12.08
N TYR A 475 12.89 -7.85 12.92
CA TYR A 475 12.67 -8.73 14.05
C TYR A 475 13.44 -8.26 15.29
N ALA A 476 12.85 -8.48 16.47
CA ALA A 476 13.54 -8.40 17.75
C ALA A 476 13.06 -9.49 18.74
N ASP A 477 13.89 -9.85 19.72
CA ASP A 477 13.50 -10.73 20.81
C ASP A 477 13.97 -10.31 22.20
N THR A 478 13.33 -10.90 23.21
CA THR A 478 13.63 -10.68 24.64
C THR A 478 15.02 -11.18 25.04
N SER A 479 15.68 -12.00 24.22
CA SER A 479 17.07 -12.43 24.41
C SER A 479 18.08 -11.37 23.95
N GLY A 480 17.62 -10.29 23.32
CA GLY A 480 18.45 -9.16 22.89
C GLY A 480 18.82 -9.19 21.41
N ASN A 481 18.30 -10.15 20.64
CA ASN A 481 18.60 -10.21 19.21
C ASN A 481 17.76 -9.20 18.43
N ILE A 482 18.37 -8.65 17.38
CA ILE A 482 17.71 -7.90 16.32
C ILE A 482 18.09 -8.50 14.97
N ALA A 483 17.14 -8.58 14.04
CA ALA A 483 17.40 -9.17 12.74
C ALA A 483 16.55 -8.56 11.62
N TYR A 484 17.01 -8.80 10.41
CA TYR A 484 16.31 -8.54 9.17
C TYR A 484 16.39 -9.77 8.27
N HIS A 485 15.30 -10.05 7.55
CA HIS A 485 15.26 -11.07 6.49
C HIS A 485 14.27 -10.67 5.40
N ALA A 486 14.68 -10.70 4.14
CA ALA A 486 13.76 -10.63 3.01
C ALA A 486 13.03 -11.97 2.83
N ALA A 487 11.73 -11.96 2.60
CA ALA A 487 10.98 -13.17 2.28
C ALA A 487 9.97 -12.91 1.15
N GLY A 488 9.74 -13.94 0.35
CA GLY A 488 8.94 -13.88 -0.87
C GLY A 488 9.67 -14.49 -2.07
N LEU A 489 8.91 -14.75 -3.13
CA LEU A 489 9.41 -15.30 -4.38
C LEU A 489 10.05 -14.19 -5.22
N VAL A 490 11.37 -14.24 -5.38
CA VAL A 490 12.14 -13.35 -6.26
C VAL A 490 12.46 -14.10 -7.55
N PRO A 491 11.91 -13.72 -8.72
CA PRO A 491 12.15 -14.42 -9.98
C PRO A 491 13.61 -14.37 -10.44
N VAL A 492 14.17 -15.53 -10.83
CA VAL A 492 15.48 -15.61 -11.48
C VAL A 492 15.32 -15.48 -12.99
N ARG A 493 15.85 -14.40 -13.56
CA ARG A 493 15.75 -14.06 -14.98
C ARG A 493 17.01 -14.47 -15.75
N SER A 494 16.92 -14.53 -17.08
CA SER A 494 18.08 -14.82 -17.95
C SER A 494 19.03 -13.63 -18.13
N ALA A 495 18.54 -12.41 -17.93
CA ALA A 495 19.32 -11.19 -17.95
C ALA A 495 19.67 -10.76 -16.52
N ASP A 496 20.92 -10.38 -16.30
CA ASP A 496 21.45 -9.96 -15.00
C ASP A 496 21.64 -8.43 -14.95
N GLY A 497 21.38 -7.80 -13.80
CA GLY A 497 21.68 -6.38 -13.51
C GLY A 497 20.47 -5.50 -13.18
N ASP A 498 20.72 -4.31 -12.63
CA ASP A 498 19.70 -3.34 -12.17
C ASP A 498 18.79 -2.80 -13.32
N ASN A 499 19.14 -3.07 -14.58
CA ASN A 499 18.43 -2.64 -15.79
C ASN A 499 17.48 -3.72 -16.37
N SER A 500 17.18 -4.81 -15.63
CA SER A 500 16.27 -5.85 -16.13
C SER A 500 14.82 -5.38 -16.35
N ALA A 501 14.44 -4.22 -15.83
CA ALA A 501 13.17 -3.53 -16.11
C ALA A 501 13.01 -3.08 -17.58
N LEU A 502 14.00 -3.33 -18.45
CA LEU A 502 13.99 -2.96 -19.87
C LEU A 502 13.54 -4.08 -20.82
N TYR A 503 13.18 -5.27 -20.32
CA TYR A 503 12.95 -6.44 -21.17
C TYR A 503 11.49 -6.91 -21.25
N PRO A 504 10.66 -6.29 -22.10
CA PRO A 504 9.46 -6.94 -22.60
C PRO A 504 9.82 -8.09 -23.56
N SER A 505 9.51 -9.31 -23.12
CA SER A 505 9.04 -10.43 -23.94
C SER A 505 9.86 -11.04 -25.11
N GLY A 506 9.96 -12.38 -25.06
CA GLY A 506 10.33 -13.26 -26.16
C GLY A 506 10.50 -14.73 -25.68
N PRO A 507 10.52 -15.74 -26.57
CA PRO A 507 10.93 -17.09 -26.18
C PRO A 507 12.38 -17.07 -25.63
N GLY A 508 12.62 -17.69 -24.47
CA GLY A 508 13.97 -17.82 -23.87
C GLY A 508 14.31 -16.86 -22.71
N ILE A 509 13.42 -15.92 -22.38
CA ILE A 509 13.57 -14.99 -21.23
C ILE A 509 12.66 -15.34 -20.03
N GLU A 510 12.10 -16.54 -20.03
CA GLU A 510 11.23 -17.05 -18.95
C GLU A 510 11.97 -17.15 -17.61
N TRP A 511 11.22 -17.03 -16.51
CA TRP A 511 11.75 -17.31 -15.18
C TRP A 511 12.35 -18.71 -15.11
N LYS A 512 13.59 -18.81 -14.63
CA LYS A 512 14.30 -20.09 -14.42
C LYS A 512 13.92 -20.75 -13.10
N GLY A 513 13.24 -20.01 -12.23
CA GLY A 513 12.89 -20.38 -10.87
C GLY A 513 12.86 -19.14 -9.99
N PHE A 514 13.01 -19.35 -8.69
CA PHE A 514 13.06 -18.29 -7.69
C PHE A 514 14.36 -18.37 -6.90
N VAL A 515 14.83 -17.23 -6.41
CA VAL A 515 16.00 -17.18 -5.53
C VAL A 515 15.74 -18.06 -4.29
N PRO A 516 16.64 -18.98 -3.93
CA PRO A 516 16.48 -19.80 -2.73
C PRO A 516 16.35 -18.93 -1.46
N PHE A 517 15.48 -19.32 -0.54
CA PHE A 517 15.20 -18.55 0.68
C PHE A 517 16.46 -18.20 1.50
N ASN A 518 17.39 -19.15 1.62
CA ASN A 518 18.65 -18.97 2.35
C ASN A 518 19.68 -18.08 1.63
N GLU A 519 19.43 -17.72 0.38
CA GLU A 519 20.22 -16.74 -0.37
C GLU A 519 19.61 -15.34 -0.32
N LEU A 520 18.37 -15.17 0.16
CA LEU A 520 17.74 -13.85 0.26
C LEU A 520 18.48 -12.94 1.26
N PRO A 521 18.49 -11.61 1.05
CA PRO A 521 19.14 -10.68 1.96
C PRO A 521 18.68 -10.84 3.41
N ALA A 522 19.65 -10.92 4.33
CA ALA A 522 19.40 -11.03 5.75
C ALA A 522 20.56 -10.43 6.55
N GLU A 523 20.27 -9.93 7.75
CA GLU A 523 21.28 -9.42 8.68
C GLU A 523 20.85 -9.72 10.13
N MET A 524 21.81 -9.98 11.01
CA MET A 524 21.55 -10.24 12.42
C MET A 524 22.57 -9.51 13.30
N ASN A 525 22.09 -8.88 14.37
CA ASN A 525 22.90 -8.22 15.40
C ASN A 525 24.07 -7.41 14.82
N PRO A 526 23.82 -6.47 13.88
CA PRO A 526 24.89 -5.73 13.26
C PRO A 526 25.59 -4.81 14.26
N LYS A 527 26.88 -4.53 14.02
CA LYS A 527 27.74 -3.79 14.97
C LYS A 527 27.22 -2.40 15.33
N GLN A 528 26.53 -1.71 14.41
CA GLN A 528 25.95 -0.40 14.70
C GLN A 528 24.77 -0.47 15.68
N GLY A 529 24.26 -1.67 16.00
CA GLY A 529 23.21 -1.88 17.00
C GLY A 529 21.81 -1.45 16.56
N TYR A 530 21.58 -1.28 15.26
CA TYR A 530 20.25 -1.03 14.68
C TYR A 530 20.16 -1.54 13.23
N ILE A 531 18.93 -1.79 12.77
CA ILE A 531 18.60 -2.09 11.36
C ILE A 531 17.45 -1.17 10.95
N VAL A 532 17.52 -0.60 9.74
CA VAL A 532 16.51 0.31 9.18
C VAL A 532 16.10 -0.18 7.80
N THR A 533 14.80 -0.20 7.55
CA THR A 533 14.23 -0.33 6.21
C THR A 533 13.15 0.72 6.00
N ALA A 534 13.28 1.47 4.91
CA ALA A 534 12.31 2.43 4.41
C ALA A 534 11.96 2.10 2.94
N ASN A 535 11.92 0.80 2.61
CA ASN A 535 11.87 0.24 1.25
C ASN A 535 13.08 0.60 0.35
N ASN A 536 14.19 0.99 0.97
CA ASN A 536 15.49 1.18 0.33
C ASN A 536 16.10 -0.17 -0.14
N LYS A 537 17.10 -0.10 -1.02
CA LYS A 537 17.78 -1.29 -1.57
C LYS A 537 18.33 -2.16 -0.43
N PRO A 538 17.99 -3.47 -0.35
CA PRO A 538 18.43 -4.33 0.75
C PRO A 538 19.95 -4.46 0.89
N GLN A 539 20.64 -4.62 -0.24
CA GLN A 539 22.07 -4.90 -0.29
C GLN A 539 22.66 -4.33 -1.58
N SER A 540 23.86 -3.77 -1.51
CA SER A 540 24.56 -3.15 -2.65
C SER A 540 24.95 -4.17 -3.71
N ASN A 541 25.64 -5.23 -3.30
CA ASN A 541 26.19 -6.30 -4.16
C ASN A 541 25.42 -7.60 -3.92
N PHE A 542 24.17 -7.67 -4.37
CA PHE A 542 23.38 -8.90 -4.35
C PHE A 542 23.53 -9.65 -5.68
N ASN A 543 23.64 -10.99 -5.62
CA ASN A 543 23.90 -11.81 -6.80
C ASN A 543 22.71 -11.91 -7.76
N HIS A 544 21.50 -11.64 -7.27
CA HIS A 544 20.27 -11.72 -8.03
C HIS A 544 19.64 -10.34 -8.15
N TYR A 545 18.92 -10.10 -9.23
CA TYR A 545 18.11 -8.89 -9.34
C TYR A 545 16.83 -9.05 -8.49
N ILE A 546 16.62 -8.12 -7.56
CA ILE A 546 15.38 -8.03 -6.79
C ILE A 546 14.46 -6.99 -7.42
N SER A 547 14.97 -5.79 -7.70
CA SER A 547 14.17 -4.66 -8.17
C SER A 547 15.03 -3.45 -8.58
N ASN A 548 14.44 -2.54 -9.36
CA ASN A 548 14.88 -1.13 -9.45
C ASN A 548 13.82 -0.14 -8.90
N LEU A 549 12.79 -0.65 -8.22
CA LEU A 549 11.63 0.10 -7.72
C LEU A 549 11.80 0.60 -6.30
N TYR A 550 13.01 0.56 -5.75
CA TYR A 550 13.26 1.02 -4.39
C TYR A 550 12.83 2.46 -4.17
N GLU A 551 12.41 2.74 -2.94
CA GLU A 551 12.12 4.09 -2.50
C GLU A 551 13.38 4.97 -2.51
N PRO A 552 13.23 6.30 -2.66
CA PRO A 552 14.34 7.22 -2.48
C PRO A 552 15.01 7.02 -1.13
N HIS A 553 16.33 7.11 -1.11
CA HIS A 553 17.14 6.77 0.05
C HIS A 553 16.97 7.70 1.27
N TYR A 554 16.29 8.85 1.10
CA TYR A 554 16.21 9.93 2.09
C TYR A 554 15.57 9.51 3.42
N ARG A 555 14.47 8.74 3.41
CA ARG A 555 13.80 8.31 4.66
C ARG A 555 14.70 7.41 5.49
N ALA A 556 15.28 6.39 4.86
CA ALA A 556 16.24 5.50 5.54
C ALA A 556 17.43 6.29 6.08
N LYS A 557 18.01 7.18 5.26
CA LYS A 557 19.14 8.02 5.67
C LYS A 557 18.80 8.89 6.87
N ARG A 558 17.62 9.53 6.88
CA ARG A 558 17.15 10.38 7.98
C ARG A 558 16.97 9.59 9.28
N ILE A 559 16.38 8.40 9.21
CA ILE A 559 16.25 7.52 10.38
C ILE A 559 17.65 7.12 10.89
N GLU A 560 18.58 6.74 10.00
CA GLU A 560 19.95 6.40 10.40
C GLU A 560 20.71 7.59 11.00
N GLU A 561 20.53 8.81 10.48
CA GLU A 561 21.13 10.03 11.04
C GLU A 561 20.65 10.28 12.48
N ILE A 562 19.33 10.23 12.71
CA ILE A 562 18.76 10.44 14.05
C ILE A 562 19.21 9.33 15.00
N LEU A 563 19.13 8.07 14.57
CA LEU A 563 19.58 6.95 15.39
C LEU A 563 21.06 7.07 15.71
N THR A 564 21.94 7.38 14.75
CA THR A 564 23.39 7.52 14.98
C THR A 564 23.71 8.63 15.97
N GLN A 565 22.99 9.75 15.92
CA GLN A 565 23.18 10.89 16.82
C GLN A 565 22.58 10.66 18.22
N SER A 566 21.70 9.66 18.37
CA SER A 566 21.07 9.31 19.64
C SER A 566 21.94 8.33 20.44
N PRO A 567 22.56 8.74 21.56
CA PRO A 567 23.38 7.86 22.38
C PRO A 567 22.54 6.80 23.12
N VAL A 568 21.31 7.16 23.48
CA VAL A 568 20.31 6.29 24.12
C VAL A 568 18.97 6.57 23.44
N VAL A 569 18.30 5.52 22.98
CA VAL A 569 16.97 5.58 22.35
C VAL A 569 15.92 5.21 23.39
N THR A 570 14.88 6.04 23.54
CA THR A 570 13.68 5.75 24.34
C THR A 570 12.47 5.55 23.42
N VAL A 571 11.34 5.11 23.96
CA VAL A 571 10.06 5.05 23.22
C VAL A 571 9.69 6.42 22.64
N GLU A 572 10.00 7.51 23.35
CA GLU A 572 9.64 8.86 22.94
C GLU A 572 10.49 9.32 21.76
N GLU A 573 11.77 8.96 21.72
CA GLU A 573 12.62 9.09 20.52
C GLU A 573 12.05 8.29 19.35
N MET A 574 11.58 7.04 19.55
CA MET A 574 10.96 6.25 18.48
C MET A 574 9.71 6.95 17.93
N LYS A 575 8.85 7.50 18.79
CA LYS A 575 7.67 8.30 18.39
C LYS A 575 8.06 9.57 17.65
N MET A 576 9.11 10.26 18.09
CA MET A 576 9.63 11.47 17.43
C MET A 576 10.14 11.15 16.02
N ILE A 577 10.89 10.06 15.85
CA ILE A 577 11.37 9.62 14.53
C ILE A 577 10.18 9.33 13.59
N GLN A 578 9.15 8.60 14.03
CA GLN A 578 7.95 8.34 13.21
C GLN A 578 7.20 9.61 12.79
N ARG A 579 7.46 10.75 13.45
CA ARG A 579 6.84 12.05 13.21
C ARG A 579 7.79 13.06 12.55
N ASP A 580 9.02 12.67 12.23
CA ASP A 580 10.01 13.57 11.65
C ASP A 580 9.57 14.02 10.25
N VAL A 581 9.55 15.34 10.05
CA VAL A 581 9.09 16.01 8.82
C VAL A 581 10.22 16.75 8.11
N TYR A 582 11.48 16.44 8.44
CA TYR A 582 12.66 17.00 7.78
C TYR A 582 12.92 16.27 6.47
N SER A 583 13.17 17.01 5.38
CA SER A 583 13.46 16.43 4.07
C SER A 583 14.90 16.69 3.64
N ILE A 584 15.72 15.62 3.64
CA ILE A 584 17.07 15.64 3.07
C ILE A 584 17.02 15.95 1.57
N GLN A 585 15.98 15.50 0.87
CA GLN A 585 15.76 15.83 -0.53
C GLN A 585 15.57 17.33 -0.73
N ALA A 586 14.76 17.98 0.12
CA ALA A 586 14.53 19.41 0.01
C ALA A 586 15.82 20.21 0.22
N GLN A 587 16.64 19.80 1.18
CA GLN A 587 17.98 20.34 1.38
C GLN A 587 18.86 20.19 0.12
N GLU A 588 18.92 18.99 -0.46
CA GLU A 588 19.70 18.71 -1.68
C GLU A 588 19.24 19.59 -2.87
N PHE A 589 17.94 19.63 -3.13
CA PHE A 589 17.38 20.35 -4.27
C PHE A 589 17.51 21.87 -4.08
N CYS A 590 17.37 22.37 -2.85
CA CYS A 590 17.66 23.76 -2.52
C CYS A 590 19.15 24.11 -2.73
N ALA A 591 20.09 23.19 -2.50
CA ALA A 591 21.50 23.43 -2.78
C ALA A 591 21.74 23.69 -4.28
N HIS A 592 21.09 22.93 -5.17
CA HIS A 592 21.11 23.19 -6.61
C HIS A 592 20.44 24.52 -6.98
N LEU A 593 19.33 24.86 -6.31
CA LEU A 593 18.65 26.14 -6.49
C LEU A 593 19.54 27.33 -6.12
N PHE A 594 20.16 27.31 -4.94
CA PHE A 594 21.01 28.41 -4.48
C PHE A 594 22.28 28.53 -5.31
N ARG A 595 22.88 27.41 -5.73
CA ARG A 595 23.97 27.43 -6.73
C ARG A 595 23.53 28.17 -8.00
N ALA A 596 22.36 27.84 -8.53
CA ALA A 596 21.86 28.46 -9.74
C ALA A 596 21.61 29.96 -9.58
N PHE A 597 21.18 30.45 -8.41
CA PHE A 597 20.99 31.89 -8.17
C PHE A 597 22.26 32.62 -7.73
N GLY A 598 23.34 31.91 -7.37
CA GLY A 598 24.56 32.50 -6.85
C GLY A 598 24.40 33.07 -5.44
N ASP A 599 25.42 33.80 -4.99
CA ASP A 599 25.47 34.39 -3.64
C ASP A 599 24.26 35.29 -3.36
N SER A 600 23.81 35.32 -2.10
CA SER A 600 22.66 36.14 -1.66
C SER A 600 22.81 37.64 -1.91
N ALA A 601 24.04 38.13 -2.04
CA ALA A 601 24.35 39.50 -2.45
C ALA A 601 23.90 39.82 -3.88
N SER A 602 23.76 38.81 -4.73
CA SER A 602 23.38 38.93 -6.14
C SER A 602 21.86 38.90 -6.38
N TRP A 603 21.08 38.47 -5.39
CA TRP A 603 19.62 38.40 -5.48
C TRP A 603 19.01 39.82 -5.52
N ALA A 604 18.13 40.07 -6.49
CA ALA A 604 17.58 41.41 -6.77
C ALA A 604 16.09 41.37 -7.14
N GLY A 605 15.37 42.47 -6.85
CA GLY A 605 13.92 42.56 -7.08
C GLY A 605 13.11 41.65 -6.15
N ASP A 606 11.86 41.40 -6.53
CA ASP A 606 10.89 40.67 -5.69
C ASP A 606 11.31 39.22 -5.40
N ILE A 607 12.19 38.63 -6.22
CA ILE A 607 12.67 37.24 -6.02
C ILE A 607 13.50 37.08 -4.74
N LYS A 608 14.13 38.16 -4.27
CA LYS A 608 15.04 38.13 -3.12
C LYS A 608 14.33 37.70 -1.83
N SER A 609 13.10 38.15 -1.62
CA SER A 609 12.34 37.76 -0.41
C SER A 609 11.95 36.28 -0.44
N TYR A 610 11.56 35.75 -1.60
CA TYR A 610 11.20 34.34 -1.75
C TYR A 610 12.41 33.39 -1.68
N LEU A 611 13.57 33.79 -2.21
CA LEU A 611 14.83 33.06 -1.99
C LEU A 611 15.25 33.13 -0.52
N GLY A 612 15.07 34.29 0.12
CA GLY A 612 15.25 34.48 1.56
C GLY A 612 14.42 33.46 2.37
N LEU A 613 13.14 33.34 2.05
CA LEU A 613 12.22 32.38 2.67
C LEU A 613 12.72 30.93 2.63
N LEU A 614 13.26 30.48 1.49
CA LEU A 614 13.85 29.14 1.39
C LEU A 614 15.21 29.03 2.09
N SER A 615 16.02 30.09 2.10
CA SER A 615 17.34 30.06 2.73
C SER A 615 17.29 30.06 4.26
N GLU A 616 16.22 30.60 4.83
CA GLU A 616 15.95 30.60 6.27
C GLU A 616 15.14 29.38 6.73
N TRP A 617 14.63 28.57 5.80
CA TRP A 617 13.84 27.38 6.10
C TRP A 617 14.71 26.25 6.67
N ASP A 618 14.18 25.59 7.68
CA ASP A 618 14.77 24.42 8.34
C ASP A 618 14.53 23.10 7.58
N TYR A 619 14.00 23.14 6.35
CA TYR A 619 13.61 21.98 5.54
C TYR A 619 12.54 21.09 6.17
N GLU A 620 11.80 21.58 7.17
CA GLU A 620 10.71 20.86 7.79
C GLU A 620 9.34 21.20 7.17
N PHE A 621 8.60 20.17 6.77
CA PHE A 621 7.25 20.27 6.20
C PHE A 621 6.17 20.43 7.29
N ARG A 622 6.30 21.48 8.11
CA ARG A 622 5.31 21.84 9.13
C ARG A 622 4.09 22.52 8.50
N THR A 623 2.89 22.30 9.04
CA THR A 623 1.64 22.94 8.55
C THR A 623 1.71 24.46 8.39
N THR A 624 2.52 25.16 9.17
CA THR A 624 2.66 26.63 9.12
C THR A 624 3.74 27.12 8.15
N SER A 625 4.50 26.22 7.52
CA SER A 625 5.63 26.58 6.66
C SER A 625 5.16 26.98 5.27
N SER A 626 5.31 28.26 4.92
CA SER A 626 5.16 28.72 3.54
C SER A 626 6.32 28.19 2.68
N ALA A 627 7.55 28.22 3.19
CA ALA A 627 8.74 27.73 2.49
C ALA A 627 8.57 26.29 1.96
N ALA A 628 7.92 25.42 2.74
CA ALA A 628 7.60 24.05 2.34
C ALA A 628 6.69 23.99 1.08
N SER A 629 5.64 24.83 1.02
CA SER A 629 4.78 24.94 -0.18
C SER A 629 5.55 25.48 -1.38
N LEU A 630 6.41 26.48 -1.17
CA LEU A 630 7.24 27.03 -2.25
C LEU A 630 8.19 25.98 -2.80
N PHE A 631 8.86 25.23 -1.92
CA PHE A 631 9.70 24.12 -2.33
C PHE A 631 8.91 23.03 -3.06
N ALA A 632 7.76 22.58 -2.54
CA ALA A 632 6.94 21.54 -3.15
C ALA A 632 6.45 21.94 -4.55
N MET A 633 6.10 23.22 -4.75
CA MET A 633 5.73 23.73 -6.07
C MET A 633 6.95 23.85 -6.99
N PHE A 634 8.10 24.26 -6.46
CA PHE A 634 9.37 24.25 -7.20
C PHE A 634 9.73 22.85 -7.69
N GLU A 635 9.60 21.83 -6.84
CA GLU A 635 9.83 20.43 -7.20
C GLU A 635 8.90 19.99 -8.34
N ALA A 636 7.60 20.22 -8.22
CA ALA A 636 6.63 19.85 -9.26
C ALA A 636 6.93 20.57 -10.59
N LYS A 637 7.27 21.88 -10.56
CA LYS A 637 7.68 22.63 -11.75
C LYS A 637 9.04 22.22 -12.29
N LEU A 638 9.94 21.71 -11.46
CA LEU A 638 11.20 21.12 -11.88
C LEU A 638 10.94 19.85 -12.71
N TYR A 639 10.05 18.98 -12.25
CA TYR A 639 9.66 17.80 -13.00
C TYR A 639 8.96 18.16 -14.31
N GLU A 640 8.05 19.14 -14.31
CA GLU A 640 7.39 19.63 -15.54
C GLU A 640 8.43 20.14 -16.55
N ASN A 641 9.36 21.00 -16.13
CA ASN A 641 10.37 21.58 -17.01
C ASN A 641 11.44 20.59 -17.50
N LEU A 642 11.71 19.51 -16.74
CA LEU A 642 12.61 18.43 -17.18
C LEU A 642 11.91 17.47 -18.14
N TYR A 643 10.73 16.96 -17.76
CA TYR A 643 10.18 15.75 -18.35
C TYR A 643 8.99 15.98 -19.29
N PHE A 644 8.23 17.07 -19.16
CA PHE A 644 7.00 17.26 -19.94
C PHE A 644 7.26 17.34 -21.45
N ALA A 645 8.16 18.23 -21.87
CA ALA A 645 8.48 18.43 -23.28
C ALA A 645 9.02 17.16 -23.98
N PRO A 646 10.01 16.43 -23.42
CA PRO A 646 10.51 15.22 -24.06
C PRO A 646 9.48 14.07 -24.02
N LEU A 647 8.76 13.85 -22.91
CA LEU A 647 7.83 12.72 -22.79
C LEU A 647 6.50 12.95 -23.52
N GLY A 648 6.02 14.18 -23.58
CA GLY A 648 4.64 14.50 -23.97
C GLY A 648 3.65 14.19 -22.84
N GLU A 649 2.42 14.69 -22.96
CA GLU A 649 1.43 14.72 -21.87
C GLU A 649 1.16 13.35 -21.25
N GLN A 650 0.76 12.35 -22.04
CA GLN A 650 0.36 11.05 -21.49
C GLN A 650 1.52 10.30 -20.81
N LEU A 651 2.69 10.26 -21.45
CA LEU A 651 3.85 9.56 -20.88
C LEU A 651 4.44 10.32 -19.68
N PHE A 652 4.36 11.65 -19.66
CA PHE A 652 4.69 12.47 -18.49
C PHE A 652 3.77 12.17 -17.30
N GLU A 653 2.46 12.14 -17.54
CA GLU A 653 1.46 11.78 -16.52
C GLU A 653 1.66 10.35 -15.99
N ASN A 654 2.21 9.45 -16.80
CA ASN A 654 2.58 8.11 -16.34
C ASN A 654 3.92 8.10 -15.58
N TYR A 655 4.89 8.89 -16.03
CA TYR A 655 6.19 9.01 -15.36
C TYR A 655 6.07 9.59 -13.95
N LEU A 656 5.16 10.56 -13.74
CA LEU A 656 4.92 11.17 -12.43
C LEU A 656 4.09 10.32 -11.47
N PHE A 657 3.50 9.23 -11.96
CA PHE A 657 2.49 8.50 -11.23
C PHE A 657 3.07 7.55 -10.16
N LEU A 658 4.23 6.94 -10.44
CA LEU A 658 5.06 6.30 -9.40
C LEU A 658 6.10 7.31 -8.91
N LYS A 659 5.84 7.90 -7.74
CA LYS A 659 6.55 9.09 -7.28
C LYS A 659 8.03 8.88 -6.98
N ASN A 660 8.42 7.69 -6.56
CA ASN A 660 9.83 7.34 -6.35
C ASN A 660 10.70 7.48 -7.62
N ILE A 661 10.13 7.30 -8.81
CA ILE A 661 10.84 7.39 -10.09
C ILE A 661 11.35 8.81 -10.37
N PRO A 662 10.49 9.86 -10.52
CA PRO A 662 10.96 11.22 -10.80
C PRO A 662 11.82 11.79 -9.67
N VAL A 663 11.56 11.43 -8.42
CA VAL A 663 12.38 11.89 -7.28
C VAL A 663 13.81 11.35 -7.39
N ARG A 664 13.99 10.03 -7.50
CA ARG A 664 15.32 9.42 -7.63
C ARG A 664 16.04 9.86 -8.90
N ASN A 665 15.32 9.90 -10.02
CA ASN A 665 15.91 10.28 -11.29
C ASN A 665 16.35 11.74 -11.29
N THR A 666 15.57 12.67 -10.71
CA THR A 666 15.95 14.09 -10.66
C THR A 666 17.16 14.32 -9.76
N SER A 667 17.26 13.66 -8.61
CA SER A 667 18.49 13.69 -7.78
C SER A 667 19.71 13.23 -8.58
N LYS A 668 19.62 12.09 -9.30
CA LYS A 668 20.69 11.62 -10.19
C LYS A 668 21.05 12.68 -11.25
N ILE A 669 20.06 13.24 -11.94
CA ILE A 669 20.26 14.18 -13.05
C ILE A 669 20.88 15.50 -12.57
N LEU A 670 20.42 16.08 -11.45
CA LEU A 670 20.96 17.36 -10.96
C LEU A 670 22.44 17.28 -10.54
N ASN A 671 22.90 16.09 -10.15
CA ASN A 671 24.30 15.80 -9.82
C ASN A 671 25.20 15.60 -11.06
N GLN A 672 24.64 15.52 -12.27
CA GLN A 672 25.41 15.42 -13.51
C GLN A 672 25.72 16.80 -14.10
N SER A 673 26.82 16.87 -14.87
CA SER A 673 27.21 18.08 -15.61
C SER A 673 26.45 18.28 -16.92
N SER A 674 25.90 17.20 -17.46
CA SER A 674 25.13 17.17 -18.70
C SER A 674 24.22 15.95 -18.74
N SER A 675 23.10 16.06 -19.45
CA SER A 675 22.11 15.01 -19.68
C SER A 675 21.40 15.21 -21.03
N LEU A 676 20.33 14.47 -21.25
CA LEU A 676 19.35 14.71 -22.31
C LEU A 676 18.69 16.08 -22.17
N PHE A 677 18.47 16.56 -20.94
CA PHE A 677 17.69 17.76 -20.62
C PHE A 677 18.49 19.06 -20.67
N PHE A 678 19.81 18.98 -20.47
CA PHE A 678 20.73 20.13 -20.53
C PHE A 678 22.13 19.65 -20.96
N LYS A 679 22.83 20.42 -21.77
CA LYS A 679 24.18 20.11 -22.29
C LYS A 679 25.29 20.70 -21.44
N THR A 680 24.99 21.72 -20.63
CA THR A 680 25.97 22.39 -19.79
C THR A 680 25.41 22.69 -18.40
N GLU A 681 26.30 22.94 -17.44
CA GLU A 681 25.95 23.43 -16.10
C GLU A 681 25.17 24.76 -16.15
N GLN A 682 25.49 25.64 -17.09
CA GLN A 682 24.77 26.92 -17.24
C GLN A 682 23.32 26.70 -17.68
N GLU A 683 23.08 25.75 -18.59
CA GLU A 683 21.73 25.36 -19.02
C GLU A 683 20.94 24.70 -17.87
N LYS A 684 21.60 23.85 -17.07
CA LYS A 684 21.00 23.27 -15.86
C LYS A 684 20.55 24.38 -14.90
N ASP A 685 21.43 25.33 -14.61
CA ASP A 685 21.11 26.45 -13.72
C ASP A 685 19.99 27.33 -14.29
N GLN A 686 19.93 27.52 -15.60
CA GLN A 686 18.81 28.23 -16.26
C GLN A 686 17.49 27.47 -16.08
N LEU A 687 17.49 26.16 -16.25
CA LEU A 687 16.32 25.31 -16.05
C LEU A 687 15.84 25.37 -14.59
N VAL A 688 16.75 25.24 -13.62
CA VAL A 688 16.44 25.32 -12.19
C VAL A 688 15.84 26.69 -11.83
N ARG A 689 16.44 27.79 -12.30
CA ARG A 689 15.89 29.14 -12.09
C ARG A 689 14.49 29.27 -12.71
N LYS A 690 14.28 28.76 -13.93
CA LYS A 690 12.98 28.78 -14.61
C LYS A 690 11.91 28.07 -13.77
N SER A 691 12.21 26.87 -13.27
CA SER A 691 11.28 26.11 -12.43
C SER A 691 10.90 26.83 -11.14
N PHE A 692 11.83 27.56 -10.53
CA PHE A 692 11.54 28.39 -9.36
C PHE A 692 10.62 29.57 -9.69
N TYR A 693 10.86 30.27 -10.80
CA TYR A 693 9.97 31.34 -11.27
C TYR A 693 8.57 30.83 -11.60
N ASP A 694 8.46 29.68 -12.28
CA ASP A 694 7.17 29.06 -12.61
C ASP A 694 6.39 28.67 -11.34
N ALA A 695 7.09 28.20 -10.31
CA ALA A 695 6.49 27.83 -9.03
C ALA A 695 5.92 29.04 -8.29
N LEU A 696 6.69 30.13 -8.24
CA LEU A 696 6.21 31.40 -7.68
C LEU A 696 5.03 31.95 -8.47
N SER A 697 5.11 31.95 -9.80
CA SER A 697 4.00 32.41 -10.64
C SER A 697 2.73 31.60 -10.37
N ALA A 698 2.84 30.28 -10.18
CA ALA A 698 1.70 29.43 -9.86
C ALA A 698 1.09 29.73 -8.48
N LEU A 699 1.94 29.83 -7.44
CA LEU A 699 1.47 30.13 -6.08
C LEU A 699 0.86 31.52 -5.97
N ILE A 700 1.55 32.54 -6.51
CA ILE A 700 1.07 33.94 -6.50
C ILE A 700 -0.22 34.06 -7.30
N GLY A 701 -0.30 33.43 -8.47
CA GLY A 701 -1.48 33.47 -9.33
C GLY A 701 -2.72 32.83 -8.67
N LYS A 702 -2.54 31.80 -7.84
CA LYS A 702 -3.64 31.07 -7.20
C LYS A 702 -4.01 31.64 -5.82
N HIS A 703 -3.01 31.93 -4.99
CA HIS A 703 -3.17 32.20 -3.55
C HIS A 703 -2.76 33.64 -3.16
N GLY A 704 -2.23 34.42 -4.10
CA GLY A 704 -1.74 35.78 -3.86
C GLY A 704 -0.27 35.86 -3.45
N ALA A 705 0.28 37.07 -3.46
CA ALA A 705 1.71 37.31 -3.26
C ALA A 705 2.22 37.03 -1.84
N GLU A 706 1.37 37.20 -0.83
CA GLU A 706 1.78 37.06 0.57
C GLU A 706 2.01 35.60 0.97
N PRO A 707 3.21 35.21 1.44
CA PRO A 707 3.51 33.82 1.82
C PRO A 707 2.56 33.16 2.81
N ILE A 708 1.97 33.96 3.69
CA ILE A 708 0.99 33.50 4.69
C ILE A 708 -0.26 32.88 4.06
N ASN A 709 -0.58 33.20 2.80
CA ASN A 709 -1.77 32.68 2.12
C ASN A 709 -1.60 31.27 1.57
N TRP A 710 -0.37 30.75 1.52
CA TRP A 710 -0.05 29.43 0.99
C TRP A 710 0.83 28.61 1.95
N GLN A 711 0.54 28.68 3.25
CA GLN A 711 1.16 27.78 4.24
C GLN A 711 0.91 26.32 3.88
N TRP A 712 1.86 25.44 4.19
CA TRP A 712 1.82 24.02 3.84
C TRP A 712 0.49 23.36 4.17
N GLY A 713 -0.02 23.52 5.40
CA GLY A 713 -1.26 22.89 5.84
C GLY A 713 -2.52 23.41 5.15
N ASP A 714 -2.48 24.58 4.51
CA ASP A 714 -3.60 25.07 3.70
C ASP A 714 -3.68 24.38 2.33
N LEU A 715 -2.53 23.94 1.81
CA LEU A 715 -2.41 23.24 0.53
C LEU A 715 -2.29 21.71 0.70
N HIS A 716 -1.75 21.25 1.82
CA HIS A 716 -1.52 19.84 2.13
C HIS A 716 -2.48 19.39 3.22
N LYS A 717 -3.54 18.72 2.76
CA LYS A 717 -4.64 18.25 3.60
C LYS A 717 -4.92 16.78 3.34
N ILE A 718 -5.38 16.07 4.37
CA ILE A 718 -5.79 14.67 4.30
C ILE A 718 -7.29 14.55 4.55
N THR A 719 -7.97 13.71 3.77
CA THR A 719 -9.34 13.25 4.02
C THR A 719 -9.35 11.74 3.99
N PHE A 720 -9.81 11.10 5.07
CA PHE A 720 -10.05 9.66 5.09
C PHE A 720 -11.35 9.39 4.34
N LYS A 721 -11.22 8.95 3.09
CA LYS A 721 -12.35 8.73 2.19
C LYS A 721 -12.97 7.35 2.44
N HIS A 722 -14.29 7.31 2.48
CA HIS A 722 -15.07 6.08 2.41
C HIS A 722 -15.44 5.78 0.96
N PRO A 723 -15.46 4.51 0.50
CA PRO A 723 -15.78 4.21 -0.91
C PRO A 723 -17.14 4.77 -1.38
N LEU A 724 -18.16 4.79 -0.51
CA LEU A 724 -19.46 5.44 -0.80
C LEU A 724 -19.51 6.94 -0.51
N GLY A 725 -18.45 7.51 0.07
CA GLY A 725 -18.36 8.93 0.43
C GLY A 725 -18.16 9.86 -0.77
N VAL A 726 -18.00 9.32 -1.99
CA VAL A 726 -17.99 10.09 -3.24
C VAL A 726 -19.39 10.60 -3.63
N VAL A 727 -20.44 9.99 -3.08
CA VAL A 727 -21.82 10.44 -3.30
C VAL A 727 -22.08 11.69 -2.46
N PRO A 728 -22.41 12.85 -3.06
CA PRO A 728 -22.50 14.13 -2.35
C PRO A 728 -23.39 14.12 -1.09
N SER A 729 -24.49 13.36 -1.13
CA SER A 729 -25.42 13.23 0.00
C SER A 729 -24.85 12.47 1.21
N PHE A 730 -23.78 11.69 1.02
CA PHE A 730 -23.14 10.88 2.06
C PHE A 730 -21.71 11.34 2.41
N THR A 731 -21.14 12.26 1.62
CA THR A 731 -19.74 12.70 1.76
C THR A 731 -19.38 13.14 3.18
N SER A 732 -20.16 14.02 3.79
CA SER A 732 -19.86 14.55 5.13
C SER A 732 -20.10 13.55 6.27
N MET A 733 -20.94 12.53 6.03
CA MET A 733 -21.23 11.49 7.01
C MET A 733 -20.18 10.37 6.98
N LEU A 734 -19.71 9.99 5.79
CA LEU A 734 -18.84 8.84 5.62
C LEU A 734 -17.35 9.22 5.58
N ASN A 735 -17.00 10.39 5.06
CA ASN A 735 -15.60 10.83 5.02
C ASN A 735 -15.21 11.54 6.32
N THR A 736 -13.98 11.35 6.77
CA THR A 736 -13.42 12.05 7.94
C THR A 736 -12.34 13.04 7.47
N GLY A 737 -12.57 14.34 7.63
CA GLY A 737 -11.67 15.40 7.14
C GLY A 737 -12.41 16.46 6.31
N PRO A 738 -11.69 17.34 5.58
CA PRO A 738 -10.23 17.40 5.45
C PRO A 738 -9.53 17.96 6.69
N PHE A 739 -8.28 17.56 6.93
CA PHE A 739 -7.42 18.08 8.00
C PHE A 739 -6.09 18.59 7.46
N LYS A 740 -5.60 19.71 7.97
CA LYS A 740 -4.22 20.18 7.72
C LYS A 740 -3.24 19.17 8.29
N ILE A 741 -2.16 18.87 7.59
CA ILE A 741 -1.19 17.87 8.05
C ILE A 741 0.25 18.23 7.68
N SER A 742 1.20 17.81 8.51
CA SER A 742 2.65 17.99 8.31
C SER A 742 3.27 16.72 7.73
N GLY A 743 4.33 16.85 6.94
CA GLY A 743 4.99 15.73 6.24
C GLY A 743 4.96 15.91 4.72
N ASN A 744 5.73 15.09 4.02
CA ASN A 744 5.89 15.06 2.57
C ASN A 744 6.28 13.63 2.11
N GLY A 745 6.27 13.37 0.81
CA GLY A 745 6.67 12.10 0.21
C GLY A 745 8.09 11.61 0.53
N THR A 746 8.99 12.50 0.98
CA THR A 746 10.39 12.15 1.29
C THR A 746 10.78 12.28 2.76
N THR A 747 9.84 12.68 3.63
CA THR A 747 10.06 12.77 5.08
C THR A 747 9.75 11.43 5.76
N VAL A 748 10.27 11.18 6.96
CA VAL A 748 10.00 9.91 7.68
C VAL A 748 8.50 9.73 7.95
N ASN A 749 7.82 10.79 8.41
CA ASN A 749 6.37 10.88 8.40
C ASN A 749 5.86 11.09 6.98
N ASN A 750 5.90 10.02 6.18
CA ASN A 750 5.65 10.07 4.75
C ASN A 750 4.20 10.45 4.46
N LEU A 751 3.96 11.59 3.78
CA LEU A 751 2.63 11.99 3.33
C LEU A 751 2.64 12.41 1.87
N GLU A 752 2.06 11.57 1.03
CA GLU A 752 2.15 11.70 -0.41
C GLU A 752 0.89 12.30 -1.04
N TYR A 753 1.12 13.18 -2.01
CA TYR A 753 0.14 13.79 -2.91
C TYR A 753 0.46 13.52 -4.38
N SER A 754 -0.46 13.77 -5.31
CA SER A 754 -0.20 13.58 -6.75
C SER A 754 0.56 14.78 -7.34
N PHE A 755 1.72 14.56 -7.97
CA PHE A 755 2.45 15.64 -8.65
C PHE A 755 1.64 16.24 -9.81
N SER A 756 0.97 15.39 -10.58
CA SER A 756 0.09 15.81 -11.67
C SER A 756 -1.09 16.64 -11.17
N ALA A 757 -1.72 16.23 -10.07
CA ALA A 757 -2.80 17.02 -9.45
C ALA A 757 -2.28 18.35 -8.91
N ALA A 758 -1.08 18.35 -8.32
CA ALA A 758 -0.44 19.56 -7.81
C ALA A 758 -0.14 20.59 -8.90
N LEU A 759 0.37 20.14 -10.06
CA LEU A 759 0.60 21.01 -11.22
C LEU A 759 -0.70 21.66 -11.73
N LYS A 760 -1.84 20.96 -11.64
CA LYS A 760 -3.15 21.43 -12.13
C LYS A 760 -3.87 22.34 -11.13
N THR A 761 -3.80 22.01 -9.85
CA THR A 761 -4.63 22.64 -8.81
C THR A 761 -3.86 23.63 -7.94
N VAL A 762 -2.53 23.59 -7.96
CA VAL A 762 -1.65 24.34 -7.05
C VAL A 762 -2.00 24.03 -5.58
N SER A 763 -2.21 22.74 -5.33
CA SER A 763 -2.57 22.14 -4.03
C SER A 763 -1.91 20.77 -3.91
N PHE A 764 -1.74 20.27 -2.69
CA PHE A 764 -0.98 19.06 -2.39
C PHE A 764 -1.81 18.09 -1.55
N GLU A 765 -3.03 17.75 -1.96
CA GLU A 765 -3.88 16.85 -1.16
C GLU A 765 -3.20 15.48 -0.95
N ALA A 766 -3.04 15.11 0.33
CA ALA A 766 -2.47 13.85 0.72
C ALA A 766 -3.49 12.72 0.53
N TYR A 767 -3.03 11.57 0.05
CA TYR A 767 -3.84 10.35 -0.06
C TYR A 767 -3.20 9.14 0.62
N LEU A 768 -1.88 9.15 0.83
CA LEU A 768 -1.10 8.06 1.41
C LEU A 768 -0.28 8.56 2.59
N GLY A 769 -0.17 7.70 3.61
CA GLY A 769 0.64 7.96 4.80
C GLY A 769 0.65 6.79 5.78
N PRO A 770 1.20 6.98 7.00
CA PRO A 770 1.21 5.97 8.06
C PRO A 770 -0.19 5.42 8.36
N SER A 771 -0.52 4.29 7.74
CA SER A 771 -1.83 3.64 7.85
C SER A 771 -2.09 3.06 9.24
N MET A 772 -0.99 2.75 9.94
CA MET A 772 -0.91 2.55 11.37
C MET A 772 0.51 2.93 11.83
N ARG A 773 0.72 3.09 13.13
CA ARG A 773 2.07 3.13 13.73
C ARG A 773 2.12 2.17 14.91
N MET A 774 3.24 1.48 15.06
CA MET A 774 3.53 0.57 16.16
C MET A 774 4.92 0.81 16.72
N ILE A 775 5.06 0.76 18.05
CA ILE A 775 6.34 0.66 18.76
C ILE A 775 6.21 -0.42 19.83
N VAL A 776 7.18 -1.35 19.88
CA VAL A 776 7.27 -2.40 20.90
C VAL A 776 8.61 -2.26 21.64
N ASP A 777 8.55 -2.12 22.97
CA ASP A 777 9.70 -2.21 23.86
C ASP A 777 9.71 -3.56 24.57
N LEU A 778 10.72 -4.40 24.28
CA LEU A 778 10.84 -5.73 24.85
C LEU A 778 11.31 -5.76 26.32
N SER A 779 11.50 -4.59 26.94
CA SER A 779 11.58 -4.48 28.40
C SER A 779 10.21 -4.63 29.07
N THR A 780 9.14 -4.31 28.34
CA THR A 780 7.74 -4.49 28.73
C THR A 780 7.02 -5.33 27.68
N PRO A 781 7.37 -6.63 27.53
CA PRO A 781 6.98 -7.46 26.39
C PRO A 781 5.47 -7.64 26.21
N ASP A 782 4.68 -7.42 27.26
CA ASP A 782 3.23 -7.53 27.18
C ASP A 782 2.56 -6.24 26.68
N MET A 783 3.30 -5.17 26.41
CA MET A 783 2.75 -3.87 26.01
C MET A 783 3.29 -3.41 24.66
N HIS A 784 2.47 -2.69 23.91
CA HIS A 784 2.92 -1.93 22.75
C HIS A 784 2.20 -0.59 22.62
N TYR A 785 2.84 0.33 21.92
CA TYR A 785 2.27 1.61 21.55
C TYR A 785 1.72 1.48 20.13
N SER A 786 0.48 1.88 19.92
CA SER A 786 -0.16 1.80 18.61
C SER A 786 -1.01 3.01 18.31
N ILE A 787 -1.31 3.22 17.03
CA ILE A 787 -2.37 4.12 16.58
C ILE A 787 -2.83 3.75 15.16
N LEU A 788 -4.13 3.76 14.90
CA LEU A 788 -4.70 3.70 13.55
C LEU A 788 -4.94 5.12 13.00
N ALA A 789 -4.81 5.29 11.69
CA ALA A 789 -5.05 6.59 11.06
C ALA A 789 -6.50 7.08 11.18
N GLY A 790 -7.47 6.16 11.12
CA GLY A 790 -8.90 6.44 11.28
C GLY A 790 -9.46 5.91 12.59
N GLY A 791 -10.01 4.71 12.55
CA GLY A 791 -10.64 4.05 13.69
C GLY A 791 -10.74 2.54 13.46
N GLN A 792 -11.13 1.83 14.51
CA GLN A 792 -11.23 0.37 14.50
C GLN A 792 -12.46 -0.13 13.72
N SER A 793 -13.58 0.59 13.78
CA SER A 793 -14.85 0.14 13.20
C SER A 793 -15.05 0.66 11.77
N GLY A 794 -15.71 -0.14 10.94
CA GLY A 794 -16.20 0.29 9.62
C GLY A 794 -17.61 0.86 9.65
N GLN A 795 -18.27 0.93 10.81
CA GLN A 795 -19.63 1.42 10.94
C GLN A 795 -19.64 2.94 11.14
N PRO A 796 -20.12 3.76 10.19
CA PRO A 796 -19.98 5.23 10.23
C PRO A 796 -20.64 5.91 11.44
N LEU A 797 -21.59 5.23 12.08
CA LEU A 797 -22.35 5.75 13.21
C LEU A 797 -21.83 5.26 14.57
N GLN A 798 -20.78 4.42 14.61
CA GLN A 798 -20.15 3.99 15.84
C GLN A 798 -19.03 4.94 16.26
N GLU A 799 -18.81 5.05 17.57
CA GLU A 799 -17.74 5.87 18.15
C GLU A 799 -16.35 5.48 17.61
N ASN A 800 -16.11 4.18 17.44
CA ASN A 800 -14.85 3.63 16.98
C ASN A 800 -14.58 3.79 15.47
N TYR A 801 -15.42 4.53 14.72
CA TYR A 801 -15.23 4.75 13.27
C TYR A 801 -14.02 5.64 12.96
N SER A 802 -13.83 6.71 13.74
CA SER A 802 -12.79 7.72 13.51
C SER A 802 -12.21 8.32 14.80
N ASN A 803 -12.47 7.71 15.96
CA ASN A 803 -12.00 8.20 17.26
C ASN A 803 -10.48 8.27 17.42
N GLN A 804 -9.70 7.54 16.61
CA GLN A 804 -8.24 7.60 16.63
C GLN A 804 -7.68 8.68 15.70
N ALA A 805 -8.47 9.22 14.76
CA ALA A 805 -7.98 10.15 13.74
C ALA A 805 -7.34 11.42 14.33
N ARG A 806 -7.90 11.99 15.40
CA ARG A 806 -7.34 13.16 16.07
C ARG A 806 -5.99 12.87 16.74
N LEU A 807 -5.90 11.73 17.43
CA LEU A 807 -4.65 11.29 18.06
C LEU A 807 -3.58 11.05 17.00
N TRP A 808 -3.92 10.38 15.90
CA TRP A 808 -3.00 10.13 14.80
C TRP A 808 -2.46 11.42 14.16
N LEU A 809 -3.33 12.43 13.95
CA LEU A 809 -2.94 13.75 13.41
C LEU A 809 -1.98 14.49 14.35
N ASN A 810 -2.18 14.38 15.66
CA ASN A 810 -1.32 15.00 16.67
C ASN A 810 -0.02 14.22 16.89
N GLY A 811 0.07 12.99 16.37
CA GLY A 811 1.19 12.08 16.60
C GLY A 811 1.17 11.46 18.00
N ASP A 812 -0.01 11.26 18.56
CA ASP A 812 -0.26 10.57 19.83
C ASP A 812 -0.39 9.05 19.60
N TYR A 813 -0.14 8.29 20.66
CA TYR A 813 -0.22 6.81 20.66
C TYR A 813 -1.07 6.36 21.84
N LYS A 814 -1.88 5.33 21.61
CA LYS A 814 -2.47 4.54 22.70
C LYS A 814 -1.47 3.49 23.16
N ILE A 815 -1.62 3.06 24.40
CA ILE A 815 -0.89 1.93 24.97
C ILE A 815 -1.86 0.76 25.03
N VAL A 816 -1.43 -0.39 24.54
CA VAL A 816 -2.20 -1.63 24.56
C VAL A 816 -1.45 -2.64 25.41
N SER A 817 -2.07 -3.07 26.51
CA SER A 817 -1.54 -4.11 27.41
C SER A 817 -2.18 -5.46 27.10
N ASN A 818 -1.35 -6.48 26.97
CA ASN A 818 -1.76 -7.87 26.76
C ASN A 818 -1.69 -8.70 28.05
N LYS A 819 -1.47 -8.05 29.19
CA LYS A 819 -1.56 -8.69 30.50
C LYS A 819 -3.02 -8.86 30.87
N PHE A 820 -3.46 -10.11 30.86
CA PHE A 820 -4.84 -10.45 31.15
C PHE A 820 -5.32 -9.96 32.52
N ASP A 821 -4.49 -10.08 33.55
CA ASP A 821 -4.82 -9.59 34.90
C ASP A 821 -5.02 -8.07 34.93
N ASP A 822 -4.32 -7.31 34.09
CA ASP A 822 -4.51 -5.85 33.99
C ASP A 822 -5.85 -5.54 33.32
N LEU A 823 -6.21 -6.29 32.26
CA LEU A 823 -7.48 -6.15 31.54
C LEU A 823 -8.70 -6.45 32.42
N LEU A 824 -8.57 -7.38 33.38
CA LEU A 824 -9.63 -7.67 34.36
C LEU A 824 -9.87 -6.52 35.36
N ASN A 825 -8.87 -5.69 35.59
CA ASN A 825 -8.94 -4.56 36.52
C ASN A 825 -9.37 -3.26 35.83
N GLU A 826 -9.36 -3.22 34.51
CA GLU A 826 -9.86 -2.11 33.70
C GLU A 826 -11.38 -2.20 33.54
N SER A 827 -12.05 -1.04 33.38
CA SER A 827 -13.50 -0.96 33.12
C SER A 827 -13.85 -1.35 31.67
N LEU A 828 -13.35 -2.49 31.21
CA LEU A 828 -13.55 -2.98 29.84
C LEU A 828 -14.93 -3.60 29.66
N SER A 829 -15.47 -3.47 28.44
CA SER A 829 -16.68 -4.20 28.08
C SER A 829 -16.35 -5.67 27.83
N LEU A 830 -17.04 -6.58 28.53
CA LEU A 830 -16.86 -8.03 28.41
C LEU A 830 -18.01 -8.67 27.64
N PHE A 831 -17.67 -9.26 26.50
CA PHE A 831 -18.53 -10.11 25.69
C PHE A 831 -18.06 -11.57 25.76
N THR A 832 -18.98 -12.51 25.98
CA THR A 832 -18.66 -13.93 26.14
C THR A 832 -19.36 -14.79 25.10
N MET A 833 -18.64 -15.73 24.50
CA MET A 833 -19.22 -16.78 23.66
C MET A 833 -19.20 -18.09 24.44
N GLU A 834 -20.37 -18.66 24.69
CA GLU A 834 -20.55 -19.88 25.49
C GLU A 834 -20.88 -21.08 24.59
N PRO A 835 -20.24 -22.24 24.77
CA PRO A 835 -20.57 -23.44 24.00
C PRO A 835 -21.99 -23.92 24.33
N ILE A 836 -22.73 -24.39 23.34
CA ILE A 836 -23.99 -25.13 23.57
C ILE A 836 -23.61 -26.56 23.97
N GLN A 837 -23.94 -26.95 25.21
CA GLN A 837 -23.72 -28.31 25.73
C GLN A 837 -24.65 -29.35 25.13
#